data_AF-A0AAP0X3K3-F1
#
_entry.id   AF-A0AAP0X3K3-F1
#
_cell.length_a   1.000
_cell.length_b   1.000
_cell.length_c   1.000
_cell.angle_alpha   90.00
_cell.angle_beta   90.00
_cell.angle_gamma   90.00
#
_symmetry.space_group_name_H-M   'P 1'
#
loop_
_entity.id
_entity.type
_entity.pdbx_description
1 polymer ?
#
loop_
_entity_poly.entity_id
_entity_poly.type
_entity_poly.pdbx_seq_one_letter_code
_entity_poly.pdbx_strand_id
1 'polypeptide(L)'
;MAGDSEDRVKLSLKKAELENHKKKHAKMQDRGVLRGRLPLDKDLKKEIMQSLRALGMEFDDLNSKSREAEKEVNMLQMKIQEVNNSLSKLHKDMDSRKRFIETKLQSLDQQSFSIDSYLKVLDLAKEKRDVQKSKYNIADGMRQMFDPFERVARAHHVCPCCERPFSAEEEDEFVKKQRVKAASSAEHMKVLAVESSTADSYFQQLDKLRMVYEECAKISKETIPLAEKNLNDLTEELDKKSQALDDVLGVLAQIKADKDSVKDLVQPVETADRLFQEIQTWQKQVDDFEYKLDFRGQGVRSMEEIQLELNTLQRTKDSSHNDLEKLRDEQRYMENDLSNIQIRWHTLREEKAKAANSLRDVKKAEEELDHLAEEKAQLDLDEKHLAEALGPLSKEREKLLSDYNNLKVKLGCEYEEQAEEKRNYQQEVDTLAKVTSKIKEYYDSKKGERLKELQEKQSLSESQLQSCDTRKQEILAEQNKSKDLMRNQDQLRRNIEDNLNYRKTKAEVDELAHEIELLEDRILKIGGVSTFEADLRKLAQERERLLSEQTYRGQDIDYISIHSDSEGAGTRSYSYRVLMQTGDAELEMRGRCSAGQKVLASLIIRLALAETFCLNCGILALDEPTTNLDGPNAESLAAALLRIMEDRKGQENFQLIVITHDERFAQLIGQRQHAEKYYRVTKDDHQHSIIESQEIFD
;
A
#
# COMPACT_ATOMS: atom_id res chain seq x y z
N MET A 1 64.24 -75.86 -88.27
CA MET A 1 64.73 -75.98 -86.88
C MET A 1 64.87 -74.65 -86.13
N ALA A 2 65.22 -73.51 -86.75
CA ALA A 2 65.32 -72.23 -86.02
C ALA A 2 63.98 -71.68 -85.49
N GLY A 3 62.92 -71.66 -86.32
CA GLY A 3 61.58 -71.21 -85.88
C GLY A 3 60.95 -72.12 -84.81
N ASP A 4 61.35 -73.38 -84.77
CA ASP A 4 60.83 -74.41 -83.84
C ASP A 4 61.24 -74.14 -82.39
N SER A 5 62.47 -73.69 -82.17
CA SER A 5 62.93 -73.25 -80.84
C SER A 5 62.35 -71.89 -80.45
N GLU A 6 62.17 -70.98 -81.41
CA GLU A 6 61.63 -69.65 -81.13
C GLU A 6 60.15 -69.70 -80.73
N ASP A 7 59.35 -70.53 -81.40
CA ASP A 7 57.95 -70.79 -81.04
C ASP A 7 57.84 -71.57 -79.71
N ARG A 8 58.76 -72.51 -79.41
CA ARG A 8 58.84 -73.16 -78.08
C ARG A 8 59.16 -72.19 -76.94
N VAL A 9 60.05 -71.21 -77.16
CA VAL A 9 60.39 -70.17 -76.17
C VAL A 9 59.25 -69.15 -76.00
N LYS A 10 58.58 -68.76 -77.09
CA LYS A 10 57.37 -67.92 -77.00
C LYS A 10 56.25 -68.63 -76.25
N LEU A 11 56.03 -69.91 -76.52
CA LEU A 11 55.04 -70.73 -75.81
C LEU A 11 55.32 -70.83 -74.30
N SER A 12 56.58 -71.03 -73.88
CA SER A 12 56.92 -71.10 -72.46
C SER A 12 56.74 -69.76 -71.74
N LEU A 13 57.12 -68.64 -72.38
CA LEU A 13 56.86 -67.29 -71.87
C LEU A 13 55.35 -67.00 -71.75
N LYS A 14 54.57 -67.26 -72.80
CA LYS A 14 53.11 -67.07 -72.79
C LYS A 14 52.40 -67.90 -71.73
N LYS A 15 52.83 -69.16 -71.51
CA LYS A 15 52.36 -70.00 -70.40
C LYS A 15 52.72 -69.42 -69.03
N ALA A 16 53.93 -68.91 -68.85
CA ALA A 16 54.35 -68.30 -67.58
C ALA A 16 53.58 -67.00 -67.27
N GLU A 17 53.31 -66.17 -68.28
CA GLU A 17 52.50 -64.95 -68.16
C GLU A 17 51.04 -65.29 -67.81
N LEU A 18 50.42 -66.22 -68.56
CA LEU A 18 49.07 -66.75 -68.28
C LEU A 18 48.95 -67.27 -66.84
N GLU A 19 49.92 -68.04 -66.38
CA GLU A 19 49.96 -68.61 -65.03
C GLU A 19 50.14 -67.52 -63.95
N ASN A 20 50.89 -66.45 -64.24
CA ASN A 20 51.03 -65.29 -63.34
C ASN A 20 49.71 -64.50 -63.25
N HIS A 21 48.99 -64.29 -64.36
CA HIS A 21 47.67 -63.66 -64.33
C HIS A 21 46.63 -64.54 -63.62
N LYS A 22 46.61 -65.86 -63.84
CA LYS A 22 45.78 -66.81 -63.07
C LYS A 22 46.06 -66.74 -61.57
N LYS A 23 47.34 -66.69 -61.16
CA LYS A 23 47.74 -66.51 -59.74
C LYS A 23 47.33 -65.16 -59.15
N LYS A 24 47.33 -64.07 -59.94
CA LYS A 24 46.82 -62.76 -59.50
C LYS A 24 45.29 -62.76 -59.34
N HIS A 25 44.56 -63.34 -60.29
CA HIS A 25 43.10 -63.49 -60.21
C HIS A 25 42.70 -64.34 -58.99
N ALA A 26 43.31 -65.51 -58.81
CA ALA A 26 43.06 -66.37 -57.65
C ALA A 26 43.30 -65.65 -56.31
N LYS A 27 44.41 -64.90 -56.18
CA LYS A 27 44.70 -64.10 -54.96
C LYS A 27 43.71 -62.95 -54.70
N MET A 28 43.03 -62.45 -55.72
CA MET A 28 41.96 -61.45 -55.57
C MET A 28 40.65 -62.12 -55.14
N GLN A 29 40.36 -63.29 -55.71
CA GLN A 29 39.19 -64.11 -55.38
C GLN A 29 39.24 -64.63 -53.93
N ASP A 30 40.43 -65.04 -53.47
CA ASP A 30 40.72 -65.48 -52.09
C ASP A 30 40.71 -64.33 -51.05
N ARG A 31 40.66 -63.07 -51.51
CA ARG A 31 40.47 -61.87 -50.69
C ARG A 31 39.04 -61.32 -50.73
N GLY A 32 38.18 -61.86 -51.60
CA GLY A 32 36.78 -61.46 -51.70
C GLY A 32 35.95 -62.09 -50.58
N VAL A 33 35.49 -61.28 -49.63
CA VAL A 33 34.63 -61.72 -48.51
C VAL A 33 33.19 -61.97 -48.99
N LEU A 34 33.01 -62.96 -49.86
CA LEU A 34 31.70 -63.39 -50.35
C LEU A 34 31.27 -64.66 -49.59
N ARG A 35 30.62 -64.46 -48.44
CA ARG A 35 29.94 -65.56 -47.71
C ARG A 35 28.69 -66.00 -48.47
N GLY A 36 28.85 -66.84 -49.50
CA GLY A 36 27.73 -67.34 -50.29
C GLY A 36 28.16 -68.17 -51.51
N ARG A 37 27.21 -68.47 -52.40
CA ARG A 37 27.54 -69.00 -53.74
C ARG A 37 28.43 -67.98 -54.45
N LEU A 38 29.61 -68.42 -54.93
CA LEU A 38 30.35 -67.64 -55.91
C LEU A 38 29.61 -67.71 -57.26
N PRO A 39 29.29 -66.57 -57.89
CA PRO A 39 28.86 -66.51 -59.29
C PRO A 39 29.96 -67.05 -60.20
N LEU A 40 29.59 -67.42 -61.44
CA LEU A 40 30.61 -67.63 -62.48
C LEU A 40 31.39 -66.33 -62.71
N ASP A 41 32.72 -66.42 -62.88
CA ASP A 41 33.63 -65.27 -63.01
C ASP A 41 33.15 -64.22 -64.03
N LYS A 42 32.42 -64.66 -65.07
CA LYS A 42 31.86 -63.82 -66.15
C LYS A 42 30.72 -62.90 -65.69
N ASP A 43 29.96 -63.28 -64.66
CA ASP A 43 28.74 -62.58 -64.21
C ASP A 43 28.92 -61.85 -62.86
N LEU A 44 30.02 -62.10 -62.13
CA LEU A 44 30.33 -61.53 -60.81
C LEU A 44 30.11 -60.00 -60.72
N LYS A 45 30.64 -59.24 -61.70
CA LYS A 45 30.49 -57.78 -61.77
C LYS A 45 29.05 -57.34 -62.03
N LYS A 46 28.29 -58.12 -62.79
CA LYS A 46 26.91 -57.82 -63.14
C LYS A 46 25.99 -58.02 -61.94
N GLU A 47 26.17 -59.11 -61.20
CA GLU A 47 25.40 -59.39 -59.98
C GLU A 47 25.67 -58.34 -58.89
N ILE A 48 26.93 -58.00 -58.62
CA ILE A 48 27.27 -57.00 -57.59
C ILE A 48 26.74 -55.60 -57.95
N MET A 49 26.80 -55.18 -59.22
CA MET A 49 26.15 -53.94 -59.66
C MET A 49 24.62 -53.99 -59.59
N GLN A 50 23.99 -55.16 -59.75
CA GLN A 50 22.54 -55.32 -59.57
C GLN A 50 22.14 -55.21 -58.09
N SER A 51 22.86 -55.88 -57.19
CA SER A 51 22.66 -55.79 -55.74
C SER A 51 22.84 -54.36 -55.22
N LEU A 52 23.88 -53.65 -55.68
CA LEU A 52 24.11 -52.25 -55.31
C LEU A 52 22.97 -51.32 -55.78
N ARG A 53 22.35 -51.58 -56.94
CA ARG A 53 21.18 -50.83 -57.40
C ARG A 53 19.93 -51.16 -56.60
N ALA A 54 19.71 -52.42 -56.25
CA ALA A 54 18.57 -52.85 -55.43
C ALA A 54 18.62 -52.21 -54.04
N LEU A 55 19.73 -52.37 -53.31
CA LEU A 55 19.98 -51.69 -52.02
C LEU A 55 19.97 -50.17 -52.16
N GLY A 56 20.36 -49.64 -53.33
CA GLY A 56 20.25 -48.24 -53.68
C GLY A 56 18.80 -47.73 -53.62
N MET A 57 17.91 -48.39 -54.37
CA MET A 57 16.48 -48.07 -54.43
C MET A 57 15.77 -48.29 -53.09
N GLU A 58 16.09 -49.37 -52.39
CA GLU A 58 15.48 -49.70 -51.09
C GLU A 58 15.87 -48.69 -50.00
N PHE A 59 17.14 -48.26 -49.98
CA PHE A 59 17.59 -47.15 -49.13
C PHE A 59 16.85 -45.84 -49.46
N ASP A 60 16.69 -45.50 -50.73
CA ASP A 60 16.05 -44.24 -51.14
C ASP A 60 14.53 -44.23 -50.80
N ASP A 61 13.84 -45.38 -50.94
CA ASP A 61 12.45 -45.57 -50.50
C ASP A 61 12.30 -45.46 -48.98
N LEU A 62 13.11 -46.17 -48.18
CA LEU A 62 13.08 -46.05 -46.71
C LEU A 62 13.44 -44.64 -46.23
N ASN A 63 14.39 -43.96 -46.88
CA ASN A 63 14.77 -42.59 -46.58
C ASN A 63 13.69 -41.57 -46.97
N SER A 64 12.77 -41.92 -47.88
CA SER A 64 11.57 -41.11 -48.11
C SER A 64 10.54 -41.31 -46.98
N LYS A 65 10.32 -42.57 -46.57
CA LYS A 65 9.38 -42.94 -45.49
C LYS A 65 9.81 -42.41 -44.11
N SER A 66 11.11 -42.45 -43.79
CA SER A 66 11.62 -41.88 -42.54
C SER A 66 11.34 -40.37 -42.45
N ARG A 67 11.54 -39.62 -43.54
CA ARG A 67 11.24 -38.18 -43.63
C ARG A 67 9.74 -37.87 -43.56
N GLU A 68 8.87 -38.80 -43.92
CA GLU A 68 7.43 -38.65 -43.76
C GLU A 68 7.01 -38.91 -42.30
N ALA A 69 7.49 -40.00 -41.68
CA ALA A 69 7.30 -40.27 -40.26
C ALA A 69 7.87 -39.15 -39.37
N GLU A 70 9.05 -38.62 -39.69
CA GLU A 70 9.67 -37.47 -39.02
C GLU A 70 8.78 -36.21 -39.09
N LYS A 71 8.09 -35.96 -40.20
CA LYS A 71 7.13 -34.84 -40.30
C LYS A 71 5.89 -35.07 -39.43
N GLU A 72 5.39 -36.31 -39.34
CA GLU A 72 4.26 -36.65 -38.47
C GLU A 72 4.62 -36.44 -36.99
N VAL A 73 5.78 -36.95 -36.56
CA VAL A 73 6.33 -36.76 -35.21
C VAL A 73 6.48 -35.26 -34.89
N ASN A 74 7.11 -34.49 -35.78
CA ASN A 74 7.24 -33.03 -35.61
C ASN A 74 5.88 -32.32 -35.54
N MET A 75 4.88 -32.75 -36.32
CA MET A 75 3.53 -32.17 -36.27
C MET A 75 2.82 -32.48 -34.95
N LEU A 76 2.98 -33.69 -34.41
CA LEU A 76 2.44 -34.07 -33.10
C LEU A 76 3.12 -33.30 -31.96
N GLN A 77 4.44 -33.16 -31.99
CA GLN A 77 5.19 -32.33 -31.05
C GLN A 77 4.70 -30.87 -31.06
N MET A 78 4.47 -30.27 -32.23
CA MET A 78 3.92 -28.92 -32.35
C MET A 78 2.50 -28.80 -31.77
N LYS A 79 1.62 -29.78 -32.00
CA LYS A 79 0.27 -29.83 -31.39
C LYS A 79 0.35 -29.97 -29.86
N ILE A 80 1.21 -30.85 -29.35
CA ILE A 80 1.46 -31.03 -27.92
C ILE A 80 1.96 -29.72 -27.28
N GLN A 81 2.87 -29.01 -27.95
CA GLN A 81 3.33 -27.70 -27.50
C GLN A 81 2.21 -26.65 -27.49
N GLU A 82 1.32 -26.65 -28.49
CA GLU A 82 0.14 -25.78 -28.52
C GLU A 82 -0.85 -26.08 -27.38
N VAL A 83 -1.16 -27.36 -27.15
CA VAL A 83 -2.04 -27.80 -26.04
C VAL A 83 -1.40 -27.46 -24.69
N ASN A 84 -0.10 -27.70 -24.48
CA ASN A 84 0.63 -27.30 -23.27
C ASN A 84 0.61 -25.78 -23.05
N ASN A 85 0.81 -24.99 -24.11
CA ASN A 85 0.68 -23.54 -24.07
C ASN A 85 -0.76 -23.10 -23.69
N SER A 86 -1.79 -23.81 -24.18
CA SER A 86 -3.18 -23.55 -23.83
C SER A 86 -3.49 -23.92 -22.37
N LEU A 87 -3.01 -25.06 -21.87
CA LEU A 87 -3.11 -25.48 -20.47
C LEU A 87 -2.42 -24.50 -19.54
N SER A 88 -1.22 -24.01 -19.89
CA SER A 88 -0.52 -22.98 -19.11
C SER A 88 -1.33 -21.67 -19.02
N LYS A 89 -2.02 -21.28 -20.11
CA LYS A 89 -2.92 -20.11 -20.10
C LYS A 89 -4.15 -20.37 -19.21
N LEU A 90 -4.80 -21.52 -19.33
CA LEU A 90 -5.98 -21.90 -18.54
C LEU A 90 -5.67 -21.94 -17.03
N HIS A 91 -4.54 -22.54 -16.64
CA HIS A 91 -4.09 -22.54 -15.24
C HIS A 91 -3.83 -21.13 -14.72
N LYS A 92 -3.10 -20.28 -15.46
CA LYS A 92 -2.87 -18.88 -15.08
C LYS A 92 -4.15 -18.07 -14.96
N ASP A 93 -5.10 -18.29 -15.86
CA ASP A 93 -6.40 -17.63 -15.87
C ASP A 93 -7.25 -18.05 -14.64
N MET A 94 -7.31 -19.36 -14.36
CA MET A 94 -7.92 -19.92 -13.15
C MET A 94 -7.28 -19.35 -11.87
N ASP A 95 -5.95 -19.36 -11.76
CA ASP A 95 -5.22 -18.84 -10.61
C ASP A 95 -5.39 -17.32 -10.43
N SER A 96 -5.62 -16.57 -11.51
CA SER A 96 -5.89 -15.14 -11.45
C SER A 96 -7.29 -14.85 -10.90
N ARG A 97 -8.32 -15.55 -11.41
CA ARG A 97 -9.70 -15.46 -10.90
C ARG A 97 -9.82 -15.98 -9.46
N LYS A 98 -9.12 -17.08 -9.12
CA LYS A 98 -9.09 -17.63 -7.76
C LYS A 98 -8.55 -16.62 -6.76
N ARG A 99 -7.37 -16.04 -7.04
CA ARG A 99 -6.79 -14.98 -6.19
C ARG A 99 -7.70 -13.75 -6.10
N PHE A 100 -8.36 -13.35 -7.19
CA PHE A 100 -9.34 -12.25 -7.14
C PHE A 100 -10.48 -12.53 -6.15
N ILE A 101 -11.05 -13.74 -6.16
CA ILE A 101 -12.11 -14.15 -5.22
C ILE A 101 -11.56 -14.20 -3.79
N GLU A 102 -10.40 -14.81 -3.56
CA GLU A 102 -9.78 -14.95 -2.23
C GLU A 102 -9.41 -13.58 -1.62
N THR A 103 -8.83 -12.66 -2.41
CA THR A 103 -8.58 -11.27 -1.96
C THR A 103 -9.87 -10.52 -1.64
N LYS A 104 -10.96 -10.75 -2.41
CA LYS A 104 -12.25 -10.13 -2.11
C LYS A 104 -12.90 -10.71 -0.85
N LEU A 105 -12.80 -12.02 -0.62
CA LEU A 105 -13.25 -12.65 0.61
C LEU A 105 -12.48 -12.10 1.84
N GLN A 106 -11.15 -12.05 1.77
CA GLN A 106 -10.31 -11.45 2.83
C GLN A 106 -10.63 -9.97 3.11
N SER A 107 -11.05 -9.20 2.09
CA SER A 107 -11.46 -7.80 2.27
C SER A 107 -12.85 -7.63 2.89
N LEU A 108 -13.70 -8.65 2.81
CA LEU A 108 -15.07 -8.66 3.33
C LEU A 108 -15.16 -9.25 4.74
N ASP A 109 -14.23 -10.15 5.08
CA ASP A 109 -14.24 -10.89 6.32
C ASP A 109 -12.77 -11.20 6.71
N GLN A 110 -12.37 -10.86 7.93
CA GLN A 110 -10.96 -10.87 8.37
C GLN A 110 -10.38 -12.28 8.58
N GLN A 111 -11.11 -13.32 8.17
CA GLN A 111 -10.70 -14.72 8.25
C GLN A 111 -10.27 -15.24 6.87
N SER A 112 -9.27 -16.13 6.85
CA SER A 112 -8.71 -16.70 5.63
C SER A 112 -9.59 -17.82 5.04
N PHE A 113 -10.59 -17.43 4.25
CA PHE A 113 -11.45 -18.36 3.52
C PHE A 113 -10.76 -18.94 2.27
N SER A 114 -10.85 -20.25 2.08
CA SER A 114 -10.51 -20.89 0.80
C SER A 114 -11.65 -20.76 -0.21
N ILE A 115 -11.35 -20.76 -1.50
CA ILE A 115 -12.37 -20.69 -2.56
C ILE A 115 -13.43 -21.80 -2.48
N ASP A 116 -13.09 -22.97 -1.92
CA ASP A 116 -14.02 -24.11 -1.72
C ASP A 116 -15.11 -23.81 -0.69
N SER A 117 -14.89 -22.83 0.19
CA SER A 117 -15.88 -22.37 1.17
C SER A 117 -16.83 -21.30 0.63
N TYR A 118 -16.54 -20.70 -0.53
CA TYR A 118 -17.30 -19.55 -1.08
C TYR A 118 -18.82 -19.78 -1.12
N LEU A 119 -19.27 -20.93 -1.65
CA LEU A 119 -20.71 -21.23 -1.75
C LEU A 119 -21.38 -21.29 -0.37
N LYS A 120 -20.70 -21.85 0.64
CA LYS A 120 -21.20 -21.92 2.03
C LYS A 120 -21.30 -20.52 2.64
N VAL A 121 -20.30 -19.66 2.41
CA VAL A 121 -20.30 -18.28 2.89
C VAL A 121 -21.42 -17.46 2.22
N LEU A 122 -21.64 -17.66 0.90
CA LEU A 122 -22.73 -17.03 0.16
C LEU A 122 -24.12 -17.44 0.68
N ASP A 123 -24.34 -18.72 0.96
CA ASP A 123 -25.60 -19.22 1.52
C ASP A 123 -25.83 -18.73 2.96
N LEU A 124 -24.80 -18.74 3.82
CA LEU A 124 -24.89 -18.16 5.18
C LEU A 124 -25.18 -16.66 5.15
N ALA A 125 -24.58 -15.91 4.21
CA ALA A 125 -24.86 -14.49 4.01
C ALA A 125 -26.31 -14.24 3.57
N LYS A 126 -26.82 -15.10 2.68
CA LYS A 126 -28.20 -15.06 2.20
C LYS A 126 -29.21 -15.33 3.33
N GLU A 127 -28.99 -16.36 4.14
CA GLU A 127 -29.80 -16.66 5.32
C GLU A 127 -29.78 -15.50 6.33
N LYS A 128 -28.60 -14.96 6.64
CA LYS A 128 -28.44 -13.82 7.55
C LYS A 128 -29.19 -12.58 7.06
N ARG A 129 -29.11 -12.27 5.76
CA ARG A 129 -29.90 -11.20 5.11
C ARG A 129 -31.40 -11.45 5.28
N ASP A 130 -31.88 -12.65 4.96
CA ASP A 130 -33.31 -12.96 4.97
C ASP A 130 -33.90 -12.92 6.39
N VAL A 131 -33.15 -13.38 7.40
CA VAL A 131 -33.51 -13.24 8.82
C VAL A 131 -33.58 -11.78 9.26
N GLN A 132 -32.58 -10.95 8.94
CA GLN A 132 -32.57 -9.54 9.38
C GLN A 132 -33.63 -8.70 8.65
N LYS A 133 -33.84 -8.95 7.35
CA LYS A 133 -34.91 -8.32 6.57
C LYS A 133 -36.29 -8.70 7.09
N SER A 134 -36.49 -9.96 7.48
CA SER A 134 -37.72 -10.42 8.13
C SER A 134 -37.98 -9.70 9.46
N LYS A 135 -36.98 -9.64 10.36
CA LYS A 135 -37.10 -8.89 11.63
C LYS A 135 -37.44 -7.42 11.43
N TYR A 136 -36.76 -6.75 10.48
CA TYR A 136 -37.04 -5.35 10.13
C TYR A 136 -38.48 -5.18 9.65
N ASN A 137 -38.94 -6.02 8.70
CA ASN A 137 -40.30 -5.95 8.16
C ASN A 137 -41.37 -6.16 9.25
N ILE A 138 -41.14 -7.11 10.18
CA ILE A 138 -42.05 -7.36 11.32
C ILE A 138 -42.09 -6.13 12.26
N ALA A 139 -40.93 -5.53 12.56
CA ALA A 139 -40.86 -4.36 13.43
C ALA A 139 -41.49 -3.12 12.80
N ASP A 140 -41.27 -2.86 11.50
CA ASP A 140 -41.91 -1.74 10.81
C ASP A 140 -43.42 -1.96 10.66
N GLY A 141 -43.87 -3.17 10.30
CA GLY A 141 -45.29 -3.51 10.27
C GLY A 141 -45.98 -3.28 11.61
N MET A 142 -45.36 -3.68 12.72
CA MET A 142 -45.87 -3.38 14.07
C MET A 142 -45.91 -1.87 14.35
N ARG A 143 -44.85 -1.13 13.98
CA ARG A 143 -44.76 0.32 14.18
C ARG A 143 -45.86 1.08 13.43
N GLN A 144 -46.15 0.68 12.19
CA GLN A 144 -47.18 1.28 11.35
C GLN A 144 -48.60 1.18 11.95
N MET A 145 -48.85 0.25 12.88
CA MET A 145 -50.17 0.07 13.51
C MET A 145 -50.43 1.03 14.69
N PHE A 146 -49.40 1.60 15.33
CA PHE A 146 -49.58 2.39 16.57
C PHE A 146 -50.34 3.70 16.36
N ASP A 147 -50.03 4.44 15.30
CA ASP A 147 -50.71 5.71 14.96
C ASP A 147 -52.18 5.49 14.52
N PRO A 148 -52.52 4.54 13.63
CA PRO A 148 -53.90 4.11 13.39
C PRO A 148 -54.67 3.72 14.67
N PHE A 149 -54.05 2.96 15.58
CA PHE A 149 -54.69 2.57 16.84
C PHE A 149 -54.95 3.76 17.77
N GLU A 150 -54.04 4.73 17.84
CA GLU A 150 -54.26 5.99 18.57
C GLU A 150 -55.43 6.78 17.96
N ARG A 151 -55.46 6.94 16.63
CA ARG A 151 -56.51 7.67 15.91
C ARG A 151 -57.89 7.04 16.12
N VAL A 152 -58.01 5.71 16.02
CA VAL A 152 -59.28 5.00 16.22
C VAL A 152 -59.77 5.16 17.66
N ALA A 153 -58.88 5.02 18.66
CA ALA A 153 -59.22 5.21 20.06
C ALA A 153 -59.73 6.65 20.34
N ARG A 154 -59.03 7.68 19.84
CA ARG A 154 -59.44 9.09 20.01
C ARG A 154 -60.70 9.50 19.25
N ALA A 155 -61.00 8.86 18.12
CA ALA A 155 -62.15 9.23 17.27
C ALA A 155 -63.45 8.51 17.65
N HIS A 156 -63.36 7.31 18.21
CA HIS A 156 -64.52 6.44 18.48
C HIS A 156 -64.65 6.00 19.95
N HIS A 157 -63.68 6.32 20.82
CA HIS A 157 -63.67 5.96 22.24
C HIS A 157 -63.79 4.44 22.52
N VAL A 158 -63.30 3.60 21.60
CA VAL A 158 -63.31 2.13 21.66
C VAL A 158 -61.95 1.51 21.38
N CYS A 159 -61.72 0.31 21.90
CA CYS A 159 -60.52 -0.48 21.64
C CYS A 159 -60.44 -0.92 20.16
N PRO A 160 -59.36 -0.60 19.42
CA PRO A 160 -59.22 -0.98 18.00
C PRO A 160 -59.18 -2.49 17.72
N CYS A 161 -58.98 -3.34 18.74
CA CYS A 161 -58.82 -4.78 18.58
C CYS A 161 -60.03 -5.62 19.02
N CYS A 162 -60.86 -5.11 19.93
CA CYS A 162 -62.00 -5.84 20.49
C CYS A 162 -63.28 -4.99 20.65
N GLU A 163 -63.26 -3.75 20.14
CA GLU A 163 -64.40 -2.82 20.07
C GLU A 163 -65.03 -2.44 21.43
N ARG A 164 -64.45 -2.88 22.56
CA ARG A 164 -64.89 -2.49 23.90
C ARG A 164 -64.73 -0.97 24.08
N PRO A 165 -65.76 -0.24 24.54
CA PRO A 165 -65.61 1.17 24.90
C PRO A 165 -64.60 1.37 26.03
N PHE A 166 -63.96 2.54 26.03
CA PHE A 166 -63.04 3.02 27.07
C PHE A 166 -63.76 3.96 28.04
N SER A 167 -63.30 3.99 29.30
CA SER A 167 -63.45 5.19 30.13
C SER A 167 -62.44 6.26 29.72
N ALA A 168 -62.66 7.53 30.10
CA ALA A 168 -61.71 8.61 29.79
C ALA A 168 -60.29 8.35 30.33
N GLU A 169 -60.19 7.74 31.52
CA GLU A 169 -58.92 7.37 32.16
C GLU A 169 -58.24 6.21 31.43
N GLU A 170 -59.00 5.20 30.99
CA GLU A 170 -58.47 4.06 30.23
C GLU A 170 -58.00 4.48 28.82
N GLU A 171 -58.72 5.41 28.17
CA GLU A 171 -58.34 5.94 26.86
C GLU A 171 -57.00 6.69 26.92
N ASP A 172 -56.85 7.59 27.89
CA ASP A 172 -55.59 8.34 28.08
C ASP A 172 -54.43 7.41 28.45
N GLU A 173 -54.67 6.38 29.28
CA GLU A 173 -53.64 5.38 29.58
C GLU A 173 -53.28 4.52 28.36
N PHE A 174 -54.27 4.13 27.54
CA PHE A 174 -54.05 3.41 26.28
C PHE A 174 -53.23 4.24 25.30
N VAL A 175 -53.62 5.50 25.05
CA VAL A 175 -52.90 6.42 24.15
C VAL A 175 -51.48 6.69 24.64
N LYS A 176 -51.29 6.89 25.96
CA LYS A 176 -49.96 7.00 26.56
C LYS A 176 -49.11 5.74 26.31
N LYS A 177 -49.69 4.55 26.46
CA LYS A 177 -49.02 3.27 26.14
C LYS A 177 -48.67 3.16 24.66
N GLN A 178 -49.54 3.56 23.73
CA GLN A 178 -49.24 3.55 22.29
C GLN A 178 -48.11 4.51 21.93
N ARG A 179 -48.14 5.76 22.43
CA ARG A 179 -47.07 6.75 22.18
C ARG A 179 -45.71 6.30 22.70
N VAL A 180 -45.65 5.74 23.91
CA VAL A 180 -44.41 5.20 24.48
C VAL A 180 -43.88 4.02 23.67
N LYS A 181 -44.75 3.10 23.21
CA LYS A 181 -44.34 1.99 22.34
C LYS A 181 -43.95 2.44 20.92
N ALA A 182 -44.61 3.45 20.37
CA ALA A 182 -44.25 4.03 19.08
C ALA A 182 -42.84 4.67 19.14
N ALA A 183 -42.54 5.41 20.21
CA ALA A 183 -41.21 6.01 20.40
C ALA A 183 -40.10 4.96 20.59
N SER A 184 -40.30 3.94 21.43
CA SER A 184 -39.28 2.90 21.66
C SER A 184 -39.10 1.96 20.45
N SER A 185 -40.18 1.64 19.73
CA SER A 185 -40.09 0.84 18.50
C SER A 185 -39.41 1.59 17.35
N ALA A 186 -39.52 2.92 17.29
CA ALA A 186 -38.80 3.73 16.29
C ALA A 186 -37.27 3.65 16.46
N GLU A 187 -36.75 3.64 17.69
CA GLU A 187 -35.31 3.50 17.93
C GLU A 187 -34.82 2.08 17.61
N HIS A 188 -35.56 1.06 18.04
CA HIS A 188 -35.29 -0.34 17.70
C HIS A 188 -35.34 -0.60 16.18
N MET A 189 -36.26 0.07 15.47
CA MET A 189 -36.34 0.01 14.00
C MET A 189 -35.10 0.57 13.32
N LYS A 190 -34.50 1.66 13.81
CA LYS A 190 -33.23 2.20 13.25
C LYS A 190 -32.12 1.16 13.33
N VAL A 191 -31.98 0.48 14.46
CA VAL A 191 -30.98 -0.59 14.65
C VAL A 191 -31.23 -1.72 13.65
N LEU A 192 -32.46 -2.23 13.57
CA LEU A 192 -32.82 -3.28 12.60
C LEU A 192 -32.67 -2.84 11.13
N ALA A 193 -32.88 -1.56 10.82
CA ALA A 193 -32.65 -1.03 9.47
C ALA A 193 -31.16 -1.07 9.10
N VAL A 194 -30.28 -0.69 10.04
CA VAL A 194 -28.82 -0.78 9.86
C VAL A 194 -28.37 -2.23 9.76
N GLU A 195 -28.86 -3.13 10.62
CA GLU A 195 -28.57 -4.57 10.56
C GLU A 195 -29.05 -5.21 9.24
N SER A 196 -30.24 -4.85 8.75
CA SER A 196 -30.75 -5.33 7.47
C SER A 196 -29.95 -4.76 6.30
N SER A 197 -29.59 -3.48 6.31
CA SER A 197 -28.82 -2.84 5.24
C SER A 197 -27.38 -3.34 5.17
N THR A 198 -26.75 -3.63 6.31
CA THR A 198 -25.39 -4.20 6.37
C THR A 198 -25.37 -5.65 5.90
N ALA A 199 -26.33 -6.47 6.33
CA ALA A 199 -26.46 -7.86 5.86
C ALA A 199 -26.77 -7.96 4.35
N ASP A 200 -27.63 -7.07 3.83
CA ASP A 200 -27.94 -7.02 2.38
C ASP A 200 -26.73 -6.55 1.56
N SER A 201 -26.01 -5.52 2.01
CA SER A 201 -24.77 -5.05 1.37
C SER A 201 -23.68 -6.13 1.33
N TYR A 202 -23.51 -6.88 2.43
CA TYR A 202 -22.55 -8.00 2.51
C TYR A 202 -22.94 -9.12 1.53
N PHE A 203 -24.21 -9.54 1.51
CA PHE A 203 -24.71 -10.51 0.52
C PHE A 203 -24.50 -10.03 -0.93
N GLN A 204 -24.87 -8.79 -1.25
CA GLN A 204 -24.71 -8.23 -2.60
C GLN A 204 -23.24 -8.17 -3.05
N GLN A 205 -22.29 -7.96 -2.13
CA GLN A 205 -20.86 -7.95 -2.45
C GLN A 205 -20.33 -9.37 -2.73
N LEU A 206 -20.80 -10.38 -2.00
CA LEU A 206 -20.49 -11.79 -2.27
C LEU A 206 -21.14 -12.30 -3.56
N ASP A 207 -22.39 -11.93 -3.83
CA ASP A 207 -23.16 -12.40 -4.98
C ASP A 207 -22.56 -11.91 -6.32
N LYS A 208 -21.93 -10.73 -6.34
CA LYS A 208 -21.16 -10.22 -7.48
C LYS A 208 -19.97 -11.11 -7.87
N LEU A 209 -19.46 -11.93 -6.95
CA LEU A 209 -18.36 -12.88 -7.22
C LEU A 209 -18.86 -14.18 -7.85
N ARG A 210 -20.18 -14.44 -7.87
CA ARG A 210 -20.77 -15.72 -8.29
C ARG A 210 -20.37 -16.09 -9.72
N MET A 211 -20.50 -15.17 -10.66
CA MET A 211 -20.12 -15.39 -12.06
C MET A 211 -18.65 -15.78 -12.20
N VAL A 212 -17.76 -15.12 -11.45
CA VAL A 212 -16.31 -15.40 -11.46
C VAL A 212 -16.02 -16.79 -10.88
N TYR A 213 -16.77 -17.19 -9.83
CA TYR A 213 -16.67 -18.52 -9.24
C TYR A 213 -17.19 -19.61 -10.20
N GLU A 214 -18.30 -19.38 -10.90
CA GLU A 214 -18.86 -20.30 -11.90
C GLU A 214 -17.89 -20.49 -13.08
N GLU A 215 -17.24 -19.41 -13.55
CA GLU A 215 -16.16 -19.49 -14.54
C GLU A 215 -14.94 -20.27 -14.03
N CYS A 216 -14.48 -20.02 -12.80
CA CYS A 216 -13.43 -20.80 -12.15
C CYS A 216 -13.78 -22.29 -12.08
N ALA A 217 -14.98 -22.62 -11.62
CA ALA A 217 -15.45 -23.99 -11.47
C ALA A 217 -15.52 -24.70 -12.83
N LYS A 218 -15.96 -24.00 -13.88
CA LYS A 218 -15.97 -24.53 -15.25
C LYS A 218 -14.56 -24.80 -15.77
N ILE A 219 -13.63 -23.85 -15.63
CA ILE A 219 -12.24 -24.04 -16.08
C ILE A 219 -11.58 -25.21 -15.33
N SER A 220 -11.77 -25.29 -14.02
CA SER A 220 -11.19 -26.32 -13.16
C SER A 220 -11.78 -27.72 -13.38
N LYS A 221 -13.11 -27.85 -13.58
CA LYS A 221 -13.80 -29.16 -13.64
C LYS A 221 -14.08 -29.67 -15.04
N GLU A 222 -14.13 -28.80 -16.05
CA GLU A 222 -14.44 -29.16 -17.44
C GLU A 222 -13.25 -28.88 -18.37
N THR A 223 -12.79 -27.63 -18.44
CA THR A 223 -11.87 -27.19 -19.49
C THR A 223 -10.45 -27.76 -19.33
N ILE A 224 -9.89 -27.70 -18.11
CA ILE A 224 -8.55 -28.24 -17.83
C ILE A 224 -8.53 -29.77 -18.01
N PRO A 225 -9.42 -30.58 -17.38
CA PRO A 225 -9.42 -32.03 -17.56
C PRO A 225 -9.62 -32.48 -19.02
N LEU A 226 -10.42 -31.74 -19.81
CA LEU A 226 -10.58 -32.03 -21.24
C LEU A 226 -9.28 -31.77 -22.04
N ALA A 227 -8.58 -30.68 -21.74
CA ALA A 227 -7.32 -30.35 -22.39
C ALA A 227 -6.16 -31.27 -21.94
N GLU A 228 -6.14 -31.70 -20.66
CA GLU A 228 -5.21 -32.73 -20.15
C GLU A 228 -5.46 -34.09 -20.80
N LYS A 229 -6.73 -34.49 -20.99
CA LYS A 229 -7.06 -35.70 -21.73
C LYS A 229 -6.55 -35.61 -23.17
N ASN A 230 -6.83 -34.52 -23.89
CA ASN A 230 -6.35 -34.34 -25.26
C ASN A 230 -4.81 -34.33 -25.34
N LEU A 231 -4.12 -33.82 -24.31
CA LEU A 231 -2.66 -33.87 -24.22
C LEU A 231 -2.16 -35.31 -24.08
N ASN A 232 -2.79 -36.12 -23.22
CA ASN A 232 -2.45 -37.54 -23.04
C ASN A 232 -2.70 -38.33 -24.33
N ASP A 233 -3.86 -38.15 -24.97
CA ASP A 233 -4.23 -38.80 -26.24
C ASP A 233 -3.19 -38.48 -27.35
N LEU A 234 -2.75 -37.22 -27.46
CA LEU A 234 -1.69 -36.80 -28.40
C LEU A 234 -0.30 -37.33 -28.02
N THR A 235 0.01 -37.45 -26.74
CA THR A 235 1.31 -37.95 -26.26
C THR A 235 1.42 -39.46 -26.54
N GLU A 236 0.36 -40.22 -26.29
CA GLU A 236 0.27 -41.61 -26.70
C GLU A 236 0.40 -41.80 -28.22
N GLU A 237 -0.15 -40.88 -29.03
CA GLU A 237 0.03 -40.90 -30.49
C GLU A 237 1.48 -40.59 -30.88
N LEU A 238 2.12 -39.62 -30.21
CA LEU A 238 3.53 -39.27 -30.41
C LEU A 238 4.45 -40.45 -30.10
N ASP A 239 4.26 -41.15 -28.98
CA ASP A 239 5.09 -42.30 -28.61
C ASP A 239 4.99 -43.42 -29.66
N LYS A 240 3.76 -43.76 -30.08
CA LYS A 240 3.50 -44.77 -31.12
C LYS A 240 4.14 -44.40 -32.46
N LYS A 241 4.13 -43.11 -32.83
CA LYS A 241 4.74 -42.59 -34.07
C LYS A 241 6.26 -42.46 -33.98
N SER A 242 6.80 -42.13 -32.81
CA SER A 242 8.25 -42.04 -32.57
C SER A 242 8.89 -43.41 -32.60
N GLN A 243 8.30 -44.41 -31.94
CA GLN A 243 8.76 -45.81 -32.04
C GLN A 243 8.77 -46.29 -33.50
N ALA A 244 7.72 -46.01 -34.27
CA ALA A 244 7.67 -46.38 -35.69
C ALA A 244 8.73 -45.66 -36.55
N LEU A 245 9.12 -44.42 -36.18
CA LEU A 245 10.23 -43.71 -36.82
C LEU A 245 11.58 -44.36 -36.47
N ASP A 246 11.80 -44.69 -35.20
CA ASP A 246 13.03 -45.36 -34.73
C ASP A 246 13.21 -46.74 -35.36
N ASP A 247 12.14 -47.53 -35.48
CA ASP A 247 12.13 -48.82 -36.18
C ASP A 247 12.57 -48.64 -37.66
N VAL A 248 12.02 -47.64 -38.36
CA VAL A 248 12.39 -47.33 -39.76
C VAL A 248 13.83 -46.83 -39.87
N LEU A 249 14.31 -46.01 -38.92
CA LEU A 249 15.69 -45.54 -38.88
C LEU A 249 16.68 -46.69 -38.61
N GLY A 250 16.31 -47.66 -37.77
CA GLY A 250 17.09 -48.89 -37.53
C GLY A 250 17.26 -49.73 -38.80
N VAL A 251 16.17 -49.99 -39.53
CA VAL A 251 16.24 -50.70 -40.83
C VAL A 251 17.04 -49.90 -41.87
N LEU A 252 16.84 -48.59 -41.94
CA LEU A 252 17.58 -47.71 -42.85
C LEU A 252 19.09 -47.73 -42.56
N ALA A 253 19.49 -47.76 -41.29
CA ALA A 253 20.88 -47.87 -40.89
C ALA A 253 21.51 -49.21 -41.31
N GLN A 254 20.77 -50.32 -41.16
CA GLN A 254 21.21 -51.64 -41.62
C GLN A 254 21.38 -51.68 -43.15
N ILE A 255 20.37 -51.25 -43.91
CA ILE A 255 20.44 -51.22 -45.39
C ILE A 255 21.55 -50.28 -45.87
N LYS A 256 21.83 -49.20 -45.16
CA LYS A 256 22.98 -48.34 -45.45
C LYS A 256 24.31 -49.08 -45.24
N ALA A 257 24.48 -49.80 -44.14
CA ALA A 257 25.69 -50.60 -43.87
C ALA A 257 25.89 -51.70 -44.92
N ASP A 258 24.81 -52.38 -45.33
CA ASP A 258 24.85 -53.39 -46.40
C ASP A 258 25.18 -52.76 -47.77
N LYS A 259 24.58 -51.60 -48.09
CA LYS A 259 24.85 -50.82 -49.31
C LYS A 259 26.30 -50.35 -49.39
N ASP A 260 26.86 -49.84 -48.30
CA ASP A 260 28.25 -49.39 -48.24
C ASP A 260 29.21 -50.61 -48.29
N SER A 261 28.88 -51.74 -47.63
CA SER A 261 29.65 -52.98 -47.74
C SER A 261 29.70 -53.55 -49.17
N VAL A 262 28.57 -53.52 -49.90
CA VAL A 262 28.52 -53.95 -51.31
C VAL A 262 29.23 -52.95 -52.23
N LYS A 263 29.23 -51.66 -51.89
CA LYS A 263 29.93 -50.60 -52.63
C LYS A 263 31.45 -50.76 -52.53
N ASP A 264 31.97 -51.12 -51.36
CA ASP A 264 33.42 -51.38 -51.17
C ASP A 264 33.92 -52.58 -52.00
N LEU A 265 33.05 -53.53 -52.33
CA LEU A 265 33.36 -54.67 -53.22
C LEU A 265 33.46 -54.29 -54.70
N VAL A 266 33.00 -53.11 -55.13
CA VAL A 266 32.99 -52.71 -56.55
C VAL A 266 34.41 -52.66 -57.14
N GLN A 267 35.35 -51.96 -56.49
CA GLN A 267 36.71 -51.79 -57.03
C GLN A 267 37.51 -53.11 -57.09
N PRO A 268 37.49 -53.99 -56.05
CA PRO A 268 38.07 -55.35 -56.15
C PRO A 268 37.49 -56.15 -57.32
N VAL A 269 36.19 -56.08 -57.55
CA VAL A 269 35.47 -56.86 -58.58
C VAL A 269 35.73 -56.32 -59.99
N GLU A 270 35.81 -55.02 -60.17
CA GLU A 270 36.27 -54.42 -61.43
C GLU A 270 37.70 -54.83 -61.79
N THR A 271 38.57 -54.95 -60.77
CA THR A 271 39.95 -55.41 -60.96
C THR A 271 40.01 -56.90 -61.30
N ALA A 272 39.15 -57.72 -60.69
CA ALA A 272 39.02 -59.15 -61.00
C ALA A 272 38.48 -59.39 -62.43
N ASP A 273 37.40 -58.71 -62.83
CA ASP A 273 36.84 -58.72 -64.19
C ASP A 273 37.92 -58.38 -65.25
N ARG A 274 38.74 -57.37 -64.99
CA ARG A 274 39.86 -57.01 -65.88
C ARG A 274 40.90 -58.14 -66.00
N LEU A 275 41.30 -58.74 -64.88
CA LEU A 275 42.24 -59.87 -64.87
C LEU A 275 41.66 -61.10 -65.58
N PHE A 276 40.35 -61.36 -65.46
CA PHE A 276 39.66 -62.44 -66.14
C PHE A 276 39.66 -62.27 -67.67
N GLN A 277 39.36 -61.06 -68.16
CA GLN A 277 39.43 -60.72 -69.58
C GLN A 277 40.85 -60.84 -70.14
N GLU A 278 41.87 -60.43 -69.37
CA GLU A 278 43.27 -60.66 -69.70
C GLU A 278 43.55 -62.18 -69.83
N ILE A 279 43.18 -63.01 -68.83
CA ILE A 279 43.41 -64.47 -68.85
C ILE A 279 42.81 -65.16 -70.08
N GLN A 280 41.58 -64.81 -70.48
CA GLN A 280 40.95 -65.37 -71.70
C GLN A 280 41.77 -65.05 -72.96
N THR A 281 42.33 -63.84 -73.03
CA THR A 281 43.16 -63.37 -74.16
C THR A 281 44.49 -64.11 -74.22
N TRP A 282 45.09 -64.43 -73.07
CA TRP A 282 46.35 -65.18 -72.97
C TRP A 282 46.18 -66.69 -73.22
N GLN A 283 45.08 -67.31 -72.75
CA GLN A 283 44.81 -68.74 -72.97
C GLN A 283 44.74 -69.06 -74.46
N LYS A 284 43.99 -68.24 -75.23
CA LYS A 284 43.87 -68.40 -76.69
C LYS A 284 45.22 -68.36 -77.42
N GLN A 285 46.18 -67.57 -76.94
CA GLN A 285 47.52 -67.50 -77.53
C GLN A 285 48.37 -68.75 -77.24
N VAL A 286 48.15 -69.45 -76.13
CA VAL A 286 48.89 -70.67 -75.78
C VAL A 286 48.45 -71.83 -76.66
N ASP A 287 47.13 -71.98 -76.84
CA ASP A 287 46.52 -73.08 -77.59
C ASP A 287 46.98 -73.08 -79.08
N ASP A 288 47.15 -71.89 -79.68
CA ASP A 288 47.64 -71.70 -81.07
C ASP A 288 49.11 -72.14 -81.29
N PHE A 289 49.92 -72.22 -80.23
CA PHE A 289 51.35 -72.58 -80.31
C PHE A 289 51.62 -74.06 -80.00
N GLU A 290 50.79 -74.73 -79.18
CA GLU A 290 50.96 -76.16 -78.86
C GLU A 290 50.76 -77.07 -80.09
N TYR A 291 49.95 -76.63 -81.04
CA TYR A 291 49.59 -77.38 -82.25
C TYR A 291 50.75 -77.68 -83.23
N LYS A 292 51.96 -77.12 -83.02
CA LYS A 292 53.01 -77.04 -84.07
C LYS A 292 54.17 -78.07 -84.03
N LEU A 293 54.33 -78.92 -82.99
CA LEU A 293 55.69 -79.25 -82.50
C LEU A 293 56.12 -80.74 -82.24
N ASP A 294 55.65 -81.79 -82.93
CA ASP A 294 55.90 -83.20 -82.51
C ASP A 294 56.23 -84.27 -83.61
N PHE A 295 57.36 -85.04 -83.51
CA PHE A 295 57.57 -86.48 -83.93
C PHE A 295 59.04 -87.07 -83.98
N ARG A 296 59.30 -88.24 -83.30
CA ARG A 296 60.26 -89.41 -83.51
C ARG A 296 61.80 -89.23 -83.81
N GLY A 297 62.77 -90.19 -83.68
CA GLY A 297 62.90 -91.65 -83.31
C GLY A 297 64.40 -92.20 -83.37
N GLN A 298 64.73 -93.47 -83.00
CA GLN A 298 66.11 -93.99 -82.62
C GLN A 298 66.82 -95.10 -83.49
N GLY A 299 68.16 -95.33 -83.31
CA GLY A 299 68.90 -96.66 -83.37
C GLY A 299 70.05 -96.86 -84.40
N VAL A 300 70.97 -97.88 -84.45
CA VAL A 300 71.71 -98.85 -83.52
C VAL A 300 72.99 -99.41 -84.29
N ARG A 301 73.96 -100.14 -83.67
CA ARG A 301 75.18 -100.82 -84.25
C ARG A 301 75.58 -102.16 -83.54
N SER A 302 76.72 -102.83 -83.89
CA SER A 302 77.19 -104.11 -83.29
C SER A 302 78.71 -104.45 -83.35
N MET A 303 79.21 -105.15 -82.32
CA MET A 303 80.11 -106.33 -82.30
C MET A 303 81.61 -106.27 -82.66
N GLU A 304 82.32 -105.19 -82.30
CA GLU A 304 83.77 -105.28 -81.94
C GLU A 304 83.94 -105.39 -80.40
N GLU A 305 82.84 -105.68 -79.72
CA GLU A 305 82.62 -105.38 -78.31
C GLU A 305 83.20 -106.43 -77.34
N ILE A 306 83.43 -107.66 -77.77
CA ILE A 306 83.87 -108.76 -76.87
C ILE A 306 85.32 -108.59 -76.36
N GLN A 307 86.20 -107.93 -77.14
CA GLN A 307 87.53 -107.56 -76.64
C GLN A 307 87.49 -106.26 -75.81
N LEU A 308 86.45 -105.45 -76.00
CA LEU A 308 86.08 -104.39 -75.06
C LEU A 308 85.58 -104.99 -73.74
N GLU A 309 84.79 -106.08 -73.78
CA GLU A 309 84.08 -106.65 -72.63
C GLU A 309 85.00 -106.94 -71.44
N LEU A 310 86.18 -107.53 -71.67
CA LEU A 310 87.13 -107.81 -70.57
C LEU A 310 87.69 -106.53 -69.93
N ASN A 311 88.02 -105.52 -70.74
CA ASN A 311 88.45 -104.22 -70.24
C ASN A 311 87.30 -103.42 -69.63
N THR A 312 86.06 -103.60 -70.11
CA THR A 312 84.88 -103.04 -69.46
C THR A 312 84.58 -103.76 -68.16
N LEU A 313 84.83 -105.07 -68.01
CA LEU A 313 84.59 -105.78 -66.74
C LEU A 313 85.52 -105.27 -65.62
N GLN A 314 86.77 -104.98 -65.94
CA GLN A 314 87.69 -104.30 -65.00
C GLN A 314 87.21 -102.86 -64.72
N ARG A 315 86.88 -102.08 -65.76
CA ARG A 315 86.35 -100.70 -65.61
C ARG A 315 85.00 -100.64 -64.88
N THR A 316 84.14 -101.65 -65.00
CA THR A 316 82.85 -101.72 -64.30
C THR A 316 83.02 -102.15 -62.87
N LYS A 317 84.07 -102.91 -62.52
CA LYS A 317 84.45 -103.13 -61.13
C LYS A 317 84.86 -101.81 -60.47
N ASP A 318 85.74 -101.06 -61.12
CA ASP A 318 86.23 -99.78 -60.59
C ASP A 318 85.12 -98.70 -60.63
N SER A 319 84.25 -98.70 -61.66
CA SER A 319 83.02 -97.89 -61.69
C SER A 319 82.10 -98.27 -60.53
N SER A 320 81.77 -99.55 -60.35
CA SER A 320 80.89 -100.00 -59.26
C SER A 320 81.45 -99.65 -57.88
N HIS A 321 82.78 -99.59 -57.73
CA HIS A 321 83.41 -99.12 -56.50
C HIS A 321 83.23 -97.61 -56.31
N ASN A 322 83.52 -96.81 -57.33
CA ASN A 322 83.28 -95.36 -57.31
C ASN A 322 81.80 -95.01 -57.14
N ASP A 323 80.90 -95.80 -57.73
CA ASP A 323 79.45 -95.63 -57.64
C ASP A 323 78.93 -96.06 -56.25
N LEU A 324 79.56 -97.05 -55.61
CA LEU A 324 79.34 -97.35 -54.19
C LEU A 324 79.83 -96.24 -53.24
N GLU A 325 80.93 -95.55 -53.57
CA GLU A 325 81.38 -94.39 -52.80
C GLU A 325 80.43 -93.20 -52.99
N LYS A 326 80.01 -92.89 -54.23
CA LYS A 326 78.96 -91.89 -54.50
C LYS A 326 77.67 -92.19 -53.74
N LEU A 327 77.17 -93.43 -53.79
CA LEU A 327 75.95 -93.83 -53.08
C LEU A 327 76.11 -93.72 -51.55
N ARG A 328 77.32 -93.89 -50.99
CA ARG A 328 77.59 -93.66 -49.56
C ARG A 328 77.61 -92.18 -49.21
N ASP A 329 78.16 -91.33 -50.07
CA ASP A 329 78.15 -89.88 -49.85
C ASP A 329 76.75 -89.27 -50.10
N GLU A 330 75.99 -89.80 -51.06
CA GLU A 330 74.55 -89.52 -51.22
C GLU A 330 73.76 -89.97 -49.99
N GLN A 331 74.02 -91.18 -49.44
CA GLN A 331 73.40 -91.62 -48.20
C GLN A 331 73.71 -90.66 -47.04
N ARG A 332 74.97 -90.26 -46.86
CA ARG A 332 75.37 -89.26 -45.84
C ARG A 332 74.72 -87.90 -46.05
N TYR A 333 74.59 -87.47 -47.30
CA TYR A 333 73.89 -86.23 -47.65
C TYR A 333 72.41 -86.32 -47.25
N MET A 334 71.73 -87.42 -47.61
CA MET A 334 70.33 -87.66 -47.28
C MET A 334 70.10 -87.83 -45.77
N GLU A 335 71.02 -88.45 -45.03
CA GLU A 335 70.98 -88.53 -43.56
C GLU A 335 71.13 -87.15 -42.90
N ASN A 336 72.03 -86.30 -43.42
CA ASN A 336 72.16 -84.91 -42.96
C ASN A 336 70.92 -84.06 -43.32
N ASP A 337 70.36 -84.21 -44.52
CA ASP A 337 69.14 -83.51 -44.93
C ASP A 337 67.92 -83.96 -44.13
N LEU A 338 67.79 -85.25 -43.80
CA LEU A 338 66.77 -85.75 -42.88
C LEU A 338 66.92 -85.12 -41.49
N SER A 339 68.14 -85.03 -40.96
CA SER A 339 68.44 -84.35 -39.69
C SER A 339 68.05 -82.86 -39.74
N ASN A 340 68.43 -82.15 -40.82
CA ASN A 340 68.07 -80.74 -41.04
C ASN A 340 66.55 -80.53 -41.14
N ILE A 341 65.85 -81.40 -41.86
CA ILE A 341 64.38 -81.39 -41.98
C ILE A 341 63.73 -81.66 -40.62
N GLN A 342 64.27 -82.59 -39.84
CA GLN A 342 63.77 -82.91 -38.50
C GLN A 342 63.95 -81.72 -37.53
N ILE A 343 65.13 -81.08 -37.51
CA ILE A 343 65.37 -79.85 -36.74
C ILE A 343 64.38 -78.75 -37.16
N ARG A 344 64.19 -78.55 -38.47
CA ARG A 344 63.25 -77.56 -39.01
C ARG A 344 61.79 -77.86 -38.68
N TRP A 345 61.41 -79.14 -38.60
CA TRP A 345 60.09 -79.57 -38.16
C TRP A 345 59.88 -79.29 -36.66
N HIS A 346 60.89 -79.55 -35.83
CA HIS A 346 60.84 -79.24 -34.40
C HIS A 346 60.72 -77.74 -34.13
N THR A 347 61.49 -76.88 -34.80
CA THR A 347 61.38 -75.42 -34.66
C THR A 347 60.02 -74.90 -35.14
N LEU A 348 59.55 -75.31 -36.32
CA LEU A 348 58.20 -74.95 -36.80
C LEU A 348 57.08 -75.43 -35.85
N ARG A 349 57.27 -76.58 -35.19
CA ARG A 349 56.32 -77.10 -34.19
C ARG A 349 56.34 -76.27 -32.90
N GLU A 350 57.51 -75.80 -32.48
CA GLU A 350 57.66 -74.90 -31.33
C GLU A 350 57.06 -73.51 -31.62
N GLU A 351 57.32 -72.96 -32.80
CA GLU A 351 56.70 -71.71 -33.28
C GLU A 351 55.18 -71.83 -33.36
N LYS A 352 54.66 -72.95 -33.87
CA LYS A 352 53.21 -73.23 -33.86
C LYS A 352 52.64 -73.28 -32.44
N ALA A 353 53.38 -73.85 -31.47
CA ALA A 353 52.95 -73.89 -30.08
C ALA A 353 52.96 -72.50 -29.44
N LYS A 354 53.99 -71.68 -29.71
CA LYS A 354 54.05 -70.27 -29.28
C LYS A 354 52.89 -69.46 -29.85
N ALA A 355 52.64 -69.54 -31.16
CA ALA A 355 51.52 -68.86 -31.82
C ALA A 355 50.16 -69.32 -31.29
N ALA A 356 49.99 -70.60 -30.98
CA ALA A 356 48.75 -71.14 -30.39
C ALA A 356 48.52 -70.66 -28.94
N ASN A 357 49.59 -70.41 -28.16
CA ASN A 357 49.48 -69.79 -26.85
C ASN A 357 49.13 -68.29 -27.00
N SER A 358 49.85 -67.54 -27.83
CA SER A 358 49.53 -66.13 -28.08
C SER A 358 48.10 -65.92 -28.59
N LEU A 359 47.58 -66.80 -29.45
CA LEU A 359 46.18 -66.77 -29.89
C LEU A 359 45.20 -67.02 -28.73
N ARG A 360 45.56 -67.85 -27.74
CA ARG A 360 44.74 -68.08 -26.54
C ARG A 360 44.75 -66.87 -25.62
N ASP A 361 45.89 -66.20 -25.51
CA ASP A 361 46.03 -64.99 -24.70
C ASP A 361 45.28 -63.80 -25.35
N VAL A 362 45.31 -63.69 -26.69
CA VAL A 362 44.45 -62.73 -27.43
C VAL A 362 42.97 -63.01 -27.18
N LYS A 363 42.52 -64.26 -27.24
CA LYS A 363 41.12 -64.60 -26.96
C LYS A 363 40.65 -64.25 -25.55
N LYS A 364 41.52 -64.43 -24.55
CA LYS A 364 41.22 -63.97 -23.18
C LYS A 364 41.11 -62.46 -23.12
N ALA A 365 41.99 -61.73 -23.80
CA ALA A 365 41.92 -60.27 -23.87
C ALA A 365 40.67 -59.79 -24.64
N GLU A 366 40.18 -60.54 -25.64
CA GLU A 366 38.88 -60.30 -26.29
C GLU A 366 37.73 -60.52 -25.28
N GLU A 367 37.71 -61.64 -24.56
CA GLU A 367 36.71 -61.94 -23.50
C GLU A 367 36.72 -60.91 -22.36
N GLU A 368 37.90 -60.43 -21.94
CA GLU A 368 38.06 -59.35 -20.94
C GLU A 368 37.60 -57.99 -21.48
N LEU A 369 37.83 -57.68 -22.77
CA LEU A 369 37.34 -56.46 -23.40
C LEU A 369 35.82 -56.44 -23.52
N ASP A 370 35.19 -57.57 -23.86
CA ASP A 370 33.73 -57.69 -23.92
C ASP A 370 33.11 -57.46 -22.52
N HIS A 371 33.66 -58.10 -21.47
CA HIS A 371 33.20 -57.87 -20.09
C HIS A 371 33.40 -56.41 -19.64
N LEU A 372 34.52 -55.77 -19.98
CA LEU A 372 34.75 -54.35 -19.67
C LEU A 372 33.81 -53.41 -20.46
N ALA A 373 33.38 -53.81 -21.66
CA ALA A 373 32.39 -53.07 -22.44
C ALA A 373 30.98 -53.20 -21.82
N GLU A 374 30.59 -54.39 -21.35
CA GLU A 374 29.35 -54.62 -20.60
C GLU A 374 29.33 -53.83 -19.28
N GLU A 375 30.42 -53.90 -18.49
CA GLU A 375 30.55 -53.18 -17.23
C GLU A 375 30.51 -51.66 -17.44
N LYS A 376 31.17 -51.16 -18.49
CA LYS A 376 31.05 -49.75 -18.89
C LYS A 376 29.62 -49.38 -19.28
N ALA A 377 28.93 -50.19 -20.08
CA ALA A 377 27.56 -49.92 -20.49
C ALA A 377 26.59 -49.88 -19.29
N GLN A 378 26.82 -50.72 -18.27
CA GLN A 378 26.09 -50.66 -17.01
C GLN A 378 26.40 -49.38 -16.23
N LEU A 379 27.66 -48.96 -16.13
CA LEU A 379 28.04 -47.70 -15.48
C LEU A 379 27.47 -46.47 -16.22
N ASP A 380 27.45 -46.48 -17.56
CA ASP A 380 26.84 -45.42 -18.39
C ASP A 380 25.30 -45.36 -18.19
N LEU A 381 24.64 -46.47 -17.83
CA LEU A 381 23.21 -46.51 -17.45
C LEU A 381 22.99 -46.00 -16.02
N ASP A 382 23.82 -46.44 -15.07
CA ASP A 382 23.74 -46.01 -13.67
C ASP A 382 24.03 -44.50 -13.54
N GLU A 383 24.98 -43.95 -14.30
CA GLU A 383 25.24 -42.50 -14.36
C GLU A 383 24.00 -41.74 -14.85
N LYS A 384 23.32 -42.22 -15.91
CA LYS A 384 22.09 -41.60 -16.41
C LYS A 384 20.97 -41.62 -15.37
N HIS A 385 20.72 -42.77 -14.73
CA HIS A 385 19.70 -42.87 -13.69
C HIS A 385 19.99 -41.99 -12.47
N LEU A 386 21.26 -41.84 -12.09
CA LEU A 386 21.67 -40.89 -11.05
C LEU A 386 21.48 -39.43 -11.48
N ALA A 387 21.78 -39.09 -12.74
CA ALA A 387 21.56 -37.76 -13.28
C ALA A 387 20.06 -37.40 -13.36
N GLU A 388 19.23 -38.36 -13.77
CA GLU A 388 17.76 -38.24 -13.77
C GLU A 388 17.21 -38.03 -12.35
N ALA A 389 17.69 -38.79 -11.36
CA ALA A 389 17.28 -38.67 -9.96
C ALA A 389 17.70 -37.35 -9.30
N LEU A 390 18.83 -36.74 -9.72
CA LEU A 390 19.27 -35.43 -9.24
C LEU A 390 18.31 -34.29 -9.60
N GLY A 391 17.60 -34.39 -10.73
CA GLY A 391 16.64 -33.37 -11.19
C GLY A 391 15.48 -33.14 -10.21
N PRO A 392 14.68 -34.17 -9.87
CA PRO A 392 13.65 -34.11 -8.83
C PRO A 392 14.20 -33.66 -7.47
N LEU A 393 15.34 -34.20 -7.03
CA LEU A 393 15.94 -33.86 -5.73
C LEU A 393 16.40 -32.39 -5.67
N SER A 394 16.94 -31.80 -6.74
CA SER A 394 17.26 -30.38 -6.78
C SER A 394 16.00 -29.51 -6.71
N LYS A 395 14.94 -29.89 -7.44
CA LYS A 395 13.64 -29.19 -7.39
C LYS A 395 12.99 -29.29 -6.01
N GLU A 396 13.09 -30.43 -5.32
CA GLU A 396 12.59 -30.60 -3.96
C GLU A 396 13.40 -29.77 -2.96
N ARG A 397 14.74 -29.78 -3.06
CA ARG A 397 15.62 -28.89 -2.28
C ARG A 397 15.29 -27.42 -2.49
N GLU A 398 15.05 -26.99 -3.73
CA GLU A 398 14.69 -25.60 -4.06
C GLU A 398 13.31 -25.21 -3.52
N LYS A 399 12.32 -26.12 -3.57
CA LYS A 399 11.03 -25.94 -2.90
C LYS A 399 11.20 -25.78 -1.39
N LEU A 400 11.87 -26.72 -0.73
CA LEU A 400 12.12 -26.68 0.71
C LEU A 400 12.90 -25.42 1.14
N LEU A 401 13.84 -24.95 0.32
CA LEU A 401 14.56 -23.69 0.55
C LEU A 401 13.64 -22.47 0.39
N SER A 402 12.75 -22.47 -0.60
CA SER A 402 11.73 -21.43 -0.78
C SER A 402 10.76 -21.41 0.40
N ASP A 403 10.25 -22.57 0.81
CA ASP A 403 9.33 -22.74 1.94
C ASP A 403 9.98 -22.30 3.26
N TYR A 404 11.25 -22.67 3.49
CA TYR A 404 12.03 -22.19 4.64
C TYR A 404 12.17 -20.66 4.65
N ASN A 405 12.50 -20.05 3.51
CA ASN A 405 12.61 -18.59 3.40
C ASN A 405 11.25 -17.90 3.61
N ASN A 406 10.17 -18.46 3.06
CA ASN A 406 8.80 -17.97 3.26
C ASN A 406 8.39 -18.06 4.74
N LEU A 407 8.70 -19.17 5.41
CA LEU A 407 8.44 -19.37 6.83
C LEU A 407 9.25 -18.38 7.70
N LYS A 408 10.53 -18.16 7.36
CA LYS A 408 11.41 -17.21 8.03
C LYS A 408 10.90 -15.77 7.92
N VAL A 409 10.38 -15.37 6.75
CA VAL A 409 9.77 -14.04 6.56
C VAL A 409 8.50 -13.91 7.39
N LYS A 410 7.58 -14.90 7.34
CA LYS A 410 6.36 -14.91 8.16
C LYS A 410 6.66 -14.76 9.65
N LEU A 411 7.58 -15.58 10.17
CA LEU A 411 8.01 -15.51 11.58
C LEU A 411 8.60 -14.14 11.93
N GLY A 412 9.34 -13.52 10.99
CA GLY A 412 9.84 -12.15 11.15
C GLY A 412 8.71 -11.12 11.30
N CYS A 413 7.71 -11.18 10.43
CA CYS A 413 6.53 -10.31 10.52
C CYS A 413 5.74 -10.53 11.82
N GLU A 414 5.50 -11.79 12.21
CA GLU A 414 4.83 -12.12 13.48
C GLU A 414 5.58 -11.55 14.71
N TYR A 415 6.92 -11.57 14.70
CA TYR A 415 7.73 -10.93 15.75
C TYR A 415 7.64 -9.40 15.73
N GLU A 416 7.57 -8.77 14.56
CA GLU A 416 7.41 -7.31 14.44
C GLU A 416 6.02 -6.85 14.89
N GLU A 417 4.97 -7.60 14.53
CA GLU A 417 3.58 -7.36 14.99
C GLU A 417 3.47 -7.48 16.51
N GLN A 418 3.99 -8.56 17.11
CA GLN A 418 4.01 -8.74 18.57
C GLN A 418 4.84 -7.66 19.29
N ALA A 419 5.92 -7.17 18.67
CA ALA A 419 6.71 -6.07 19.22
C ALA A 419 5.94 -4.75 19.19
N GLU A 420 5.12 -4.51 18.17
CA GLU A 420 4.26 -3.32 18.06
C GLU A 420 3.08 -3.37 19.04
N GLU A 421 2.39 -4.52 19.16
CA GLU A 421 1.37 -4.71 20.20
C GLU A 421 1.94 -4.44 21.60
N LYS A 422 3.12 -4.98 21.90
CA LYS A 422 3.81 -4.73 23.17
C LYS A 422 4.14 -3.24 23.37
N ARG A 423 4.52 -2.52 22.32
CA ARG A 423 4.73 -1.05 22.38
C ARG A 423 3.43 -0.32 22.69
N ASN A 424 2.32 -0.72 22.07
CA ASN A 424 1.00 -0.13 22.30
C ASN A 424 0.53 -0.35 23.74
N TYR A 425 0.58 -1.59 24.24
CA TYR A 425 0.22 -1.88 25.64
C TYR A 425 1.10 -1.14 26.65
N GLN A 426 2.40 -0.94 26.36
CA GLN A 426 3.26 -0.12 27.23
C GLN A 426 2.83 1.35 27.25
N GLN A 427 2.47 1.93 26.10
CA GLN A 427 1.94 3.30 26.04
C GLN A 427 0.62 3.43 26.82
N GLU A 428 -0.29 2.47 26.70
CA GLU A 428 -1.53 2.43 27.47
C GLU A 428 -1.25 2.39 28.98
N VAL A 429 -0.36 1.49 29.43
CA VAL A 429 0.08 1.41 30.83
C VAL A 429 0.67 2.73 31.32
N ASP A 430 1.50 3.40 30.53
CA ASP A 430 2.08 4.70 30.87
C ASP A 430 1.02 5.82 30.96
N THR A 431 -0.02 5.79 30.11
CA THR A 431 -1.16 6.73 30.22
C THR A 431 -2.01 6.45 31.46
N LEU A 432 -2.30 5.20 31.76
CA LEU A 432 -3.01 4.77 32.97
C LEU A 432 -2.23 5.14 34.24
N ALA A 433 -0.90 5.03 34.22
CA ALA A 433 -0.03 5.47 35.31
C ALA A 433 -0.14 6.99 35.55
N LYS A 434 -0.15 7.81 34.48
CA LYS A 434 -0.35 9.28 34.56
C LYS A 434 -1.74 9.68 35.06
N VAL A 435 -2.79 8.93 34.73
CA VAL A 435 -4.13 9.16 35.30
C VAL A 435 -4.15 8.75 36.76
N THR A 436 -3.55 7.61 37.10
CA THR A 436 -3.46 7.10 38.48
C THR A 436 -2.65 8.04 39.38
N SER A 437 -1.58 8.69 38.90
CA SER A 437 -0.83 9.68 39.68
C SER A 437 -1.68 10.92 39.97
N LYS A 438 -2.41 11.46 38.99
CA LYS A 438 -3.35 12.58 39.19
C LYS A 438 -4.48 12.24 40.19
N ILE A 439 -4.97 11.01 40.16
CA ILE A 439 -5.96 10.52 41.13
C ILE A 439 -5.34 10.46 42.54
N LYS A 440 -4.12 9.92 42.69
CA LYS A 440 -3.40 9.93 43.98
C LYS A 440 -3.17 11.35 44.49
N GLU A 441 -2.64 12.25 43.66
CA GLU A 441 -2.46 13.66 43.99
C GLU A 441 -3.75 14.34 44.48
N TYR A 442 -4.91 14.00 43.92
CA TYR A 442 -6.21 14.52 44.37
C TYR A 442 -6.57 14.04 45.79
N TYR A 443 -6.36 12.75 46.07
CA TYR A 443 -6.58 12.16 47.40
C TYR A 443 -5.57 12.67 48.44
N ASP A 444 -4.27 12.67 48.11
CA ASP A 444 -3.18 13.14 48.98
C ASP A 444 -3.33 14.64 49.31
N SER A 445 -3.79 15.45 48.34
CA SER A 445 -4.11 16.86 48.54
C SER A 445 -5.38 17.12 49.36
N LYS A 446 -6.11 16.06 49.78
CA LYS A 446 -7.36 16.14 50.58
C LYS A 446 -8.40 17.12 50.03
N LYS A 447 -8.45 17.32 48.70
CA LYS A 447 -9.27 18.36 48.05
C LYS A 447 -10.77 18.21 48.37
N GLY A 448 -11.25 16.99 48.55
CA GLY A 448 -12.63 16.71 48.96
C GLY A 448 -12.95 17.12 50.40
N GLU A 449 -12.01 17.02 51.35
CA GLU A 449 -12.19 17.51 52.72
C GLU A 449 -12.23 19.04 52.71
N ARG A 450 -11.26 19.67 52.03
CA ARG A 450 -11.17 21.13 51.90
C ARG A 450 -12.37 21.76 51.17
N LEU A 451 -12.99 21.05 50.23
CA LEU A 451 -14.23 21.47 49.58
C LEU A 451 -15.41 21.48 50.56
N LYS A 452 -15.54 20.46 51.41
CA LYS A 452 -16.58 20.41 52.46
C LYS A 452 -16.39 21.56 53.46
N GLU A 453 -15.18 21.79 53.94
CA GLU A 453 -14.87 22.92 54.83
C GLU A 453 -15.25 24.27 54.21
N LEU A 454 -15.05 24.44 52.90
CA LEU A 454 -15.43 25.67 52.18
C LEU A 454 -16.95 25.79 52.03
N GLN A 455 -17.67 24.69 51.78
CA GLN A 455 -19.14 24.68 51.73
C GLN A 455 -19.77 24.95 53.11
N GLU A 456 -19.19 24.43 54.18
CA GLU A 456 -19.60 24.73 55.56
C GLU A 456 -19.34 26.21 55.91
N LYS A 457 -18.20 26.77 55.51
CA LYS A 457 -17.93 28.21 55.66
C LYS A 457 -18.87 29.08 54.82
N GLN A 458 -19.17 28.69 53.59
CA GLN A 458 -20.10 29.40 52.72
C GLN A 458 -21.51 29.43 53.33
N SER A 459 -22.05 28.28 53.74
CA SER A 459 -23.39 28.22 54.35
C SER A 459 -23.48 28.98 55.68
N LEU A 460 -22.40 29.01 56.46
CA LEU A 460 -22.30 29.88 57.65
C LEU A 460 -22.34 31.38 57.27
N SER A 461 -21.59 31.81 56.25
CA SER A 461 -21.61 33.21 55.78
C SER A 461 -22.95 33.60 55.15
N GLU A 462 -23.62 32.71 54.43
CA GLU A 462 -24.97 32.93 53.89
C GLU A 462 -26.01 33.11 55.01
N SER A 463 -25.93 32.29 56.07
CA SER A 463 -26.75 32.45 57.28
C SER A 463 -26.49 33.78 58.00
N GLN A 464 -25.23 34.19 58.11
CA GLN A 464 -24.85 35.50 58.67
C GLN A 464 -25.39 36.66 57.82
N LEU A 465 -25.34 36.57 56.49
CA LEU A 465 -25.91 37.56 55.57
C LEU A 465 -27.43 37.68 55.75
N GLN A 466 -28.15 36.56 55.81
CA GLN A 466 -29.61 36.56 56.06
C GLN A 466 -29.97 37.21 57.40
N SER A 467 -29.20 36.92 58.46
CA SER A 467 -29.36 37.56 59.77
C SER A 467 -29.13 39.08 59.70
N CYS A 468 -28.09 39.53 59.00
CA CYS A 468 -27.82 40.95 58.78
C CYS A 468 -28.92 41.66 57.95
N ASP A 469 -29.43 41.03 56.89
CA ASP A 469 -30.54 41.61 56.10
C ASP A 469 -31.85 41.65 56.90
N THR A 470 -32.13 40.65 57.73
CA THR A 470 -33.29 40.67 58.65
C THR A 470 -33.18 41.86 59.62
N ARG A 471 -32.03 42.02 60.27
CA ARG A 471 -31.76 43.15 61.19
C ARG A 471 -31.80 44.51 60.48
N LYS A 472 -31.37 44.59 59.23
CA LYS A 472 -31.49 45.79 58.39
C LYS A 472 -32.95 46.14 58.10
N GLN A 473 -33.81 45.15 57.82
CA GLN A 473 -35.25 45.36 57.66
C GLN A 473 -35.91 45.86 58.95
N GLU A 474 -35.55 45.30 60.10
CA GLU A 474 -36.01 45.77 61.42
C GLU A 474 -35.63 47.24 61.68
N ILE A 475 -34.36 47.59 61.44
CA ILE A 475 -33.87 48.97 61.61
C ILE A 475 -34.57 49.94 60.65
N LEU A 476 -34.81 49.55 59.40
CA LEU A 476 -35.56 50.35 58.43
C LEU A 476 -37.03 50.56 58.86
N ALA A 477 -37.67 49.52 59.39
CA ALA A 477 -39.04 49.62 59.93
C ALA A 477 -39.10 50.58 61.11
N GLU A 478 -38.14 50.51 62.04
CA GLU A 478 -38.08 51.41 63.20
C GLU A 478 -37.74 52.87 62.79
N GLN A 479 -36.85 53.05 61.80
CA GLN A 479 -36.57 54.36 61.23
C GLN A 479 -37.82 54.99 60.58
N ASN A 480 -38.66 54.19 59.92
CA ASN A 480 -39.91 54.66 59.33
C ASN A 480 -40.93 55.06 60.40
N LYS A 481 -41.13 54.26 61.46
CA LYS A 481 -41.96 54.65 62.62
C LYS A 481 -41.49 55.98 63.23
N SER A 482 -40.18 56.15 63.40
CA SER A 482 -39.60 57.39 63.93
C SER A 482 -39.87 58.61 63.02
N LYS A 483 -39.76 58.44 61.69
CA LYS A 483 -40.13 59.49 60.72
C LYS A 483 -41.61 59.87 60.78
N ASP A 484 -42.51 58.90 60.93
CA ASP A 484 -43.95 59.17 61.01
C ASP A 484 -44.35 59.81 62.36
N LEU A 485 -43.67 59.46 63.46
CA LEU A 485 -43.81 60.19 64.73
C LEU A 485 -43.37 61.65 64.61
N MET A 486 -42.24 61.93 63.94
CA MET A 486 -41.76 63.30 63.70
C MET A 486 -42.74 64.12 62.85
N ARG A 487 -43.31 63.54 61.79
CA ARG A 487 -44.36 64.18 60.98
C ARG A 487 -45.59 64.57 61.81
N ASN A 488 -46.03 63.70 62.71
CA ASN A 488 -47.14 63.99 63.61
C ASN A 488 -46.79 65.08 64.64
N GLN A 489 -45.53 65.15 65.08
CA GLN A 489 -45.05 66.18 65.98
C GLN A 489 -45.01 67.56 65.32
N ASP A 490 -44.59 67.66 64.05
CA ASP A 490 -44.66 68.90 63.26
C ASP A 490 -46.11 69.37 63.05
N GLN A 491 -47.03 68.45 62.76
CA GLN A 491 -48.46 68.76 62.61
C GLN A 491 -49.05 69.27 63.93
N LEU A 492 -48.72 68.63 65.05
CA LEU A 492 -49.15 69.06 66.39
C LEU A 492 -48.57 70.45 66.75
N ARG A 493 -47.30 70.69 66.41
CA ARG A 493 -46.63 71.98 66.63
C ARG A 493 -47.33 73.10 65.85
N ARG A 494 -47.66 72.89 64.57
CA ARG A 494 -48.45 73.87 63.78
C ARG A 494 -49.82 74.12 64.41
N ASN A 495 -50.56 73.08 64.78
CA ASN A 495 -51.87 73.24 65.41
C ASN A 495 -51.81 74.04 66.74
N ILE A 496 -50.71 73.92 67.51
CA ILE A 496 -50.47 74.70 68.73
C ILE A 496 -50.11 76.15 68.39
N GLU A 497 -49.23 76.37 67.41
CA GLU A 497 -48.82 77.70 66.92
C GLU A 497 -50.04 78.48 66.39
N ASP A 498 -50.88 77.84 65.57
CA ASP A 498 -52.11 78.42 65.01
C ASP A 498 -53.13 78.75 66.11
N ASN A 499 -53.25 77.92 67.16
CA ASN A 499 -54.10 78.22 68.32
C ASN A 499 -53.57 79.37 69.18
N LEU A 500 -52.25 79.49 69.33
CA LEU A 500 -51.61 80.59 70.04
C LEU A 500 -51.77 81.90 69.26
N ASN A 501 -51.56 81.86 67.95
CA ASN A 501 -51.78 83.00 67.06
C ASN A 501 -53.26 83.41 67.04
N TYR A 502 -54.20 82.48 66.90
CA TYR A 502 -55.63 82.78 67.01
C TYR A 502 -55.99 83.47 68.33
N ARG A 503 -55.42 83.04 69.46
CA ARG A 503 -55.64 83.68 70.77
C ARG A 503 -55.01 85.08 70.86
N LYS A 504 -53.79 85.26 70.32
CA LYS A 504 -53.15 86.58 70.23
C LYS A 504 -53.96 87.52 69.36
N THR A 505 -54.22 87.15 68.11
CA THR A 505 -54.99 87.97 67.17
C THR A 505 -56.40 88.24 67.67
N LYS A 506 -57.03 87.31 68.41
CA LYS A 506 -58.30 87.61 69.08
C LYS A 506 -58.13 88.67 70.18
N ALA A 507 -57.13 88.56 71.05
CA ALA A 507 -56.86 89.56 72.07
C ALA A 507 -56.49 90.93 71.46
N GLU A 508 -55.69 90.94 70.39
CA GLU A 508 -55.35 92.13 69.60
C GLU A 508 -56.59 92.73 68.91
N VAL A 509 -57.54 91.91 68.44
CA VAL A 509 -58.82 92.38 67.89
C VAL A 509 -59.76 92.91 68.97
N ASP A 510 -59.82 92.27 70.14
CA ASP A 510 -60.61 92.76 71.28
C ASP A 510 -60.01 94.08 71.83
N GLU A 511 -58.68 94.21 71.87
CA GLU A 511 -57.94 95.42 72.25
C GLU A 511 -58.08 96.52 71.19
N LEU A 512 -57.92 96.21 69.90
CA LEU A 512 -58.17 97.16 68.80
C LEU A 512 -59.64 97.56 68.69
N ALA A 513 -60.60 96.71 69.03
CA ALA A 513 -62.01 97.08 69.10
C ALA A 513 -62.25 98.10 70.22
N HIS A 514 -61.59 97.93 71.37
CA HIS A 514 -61.67 98.90 72.47
C HIS A 514 -60.87 100.18 72.18
N GLU A 515 -59.74 100.09 71.49
CA GLU A 515 -59.05 101.27 70.93
C GLU A 515 -59.89 101.95 69.86
N ILE A 516 -60.67 101.24 69.05
CA ILE A 516 -61.61 101.83 68.08
C ILE A 516 -62.77 102.51 68.83
N GLU A 517 -63.36 101.94 69.88
CA GLU A 517 -64.34 102.67 70.71
C GLU A 517 -63.73 103.95 71.31
N LEU A 518 -62.50 103.88 71.83
CA LEU A 518 -61.77 105.02 72.40
C LEU A 518 -61.29 106.02 71.34
N LEU A 519 -61.01 105.58 70.12
CA LEU A 519 -60.62 106.42 68.98
C LEU A 519 -61.83 107.01 68.28
N GLU A 520 -62.99 106.36 68.25
CA GLU A 520 -64.25 106.95 67.83
C GLU A 520 -64.66 108.05 68.82
N ASP A 521 -64.55 107.81 70.14
CA ASP A 521 -64.78 108.83 71.17
C ASP A 521 -63.71 109.97 71.18
N ARG A 522 -62.53 109.75 70.57
CA ARG A 522 -61.49 110.79 70.40
C ARG A 522 -61.51 111.47 69.02
N ILE A 523 -61.92 110.81 67.96
CA ILE A 523 -62.14 111.36 66.60
C ILE A 523 -63.41 112.23 66.59
N LEU A 524 -64.40 111.91 67.45
CA LEU A 524 -65.48 112.84 67.83
C LEU A 524 -64.99 114.12 68.52
N LYS A 525 -63.71 114.20 68.94
CA LYS A 525 -63.15 115.34 69.69
C LYS A 525 -62.01 116.07 68.98
N ILE A 526 -61.22 115.45 68.10
CA ILE A 526 -60.14 116.09 67.32
C ILE A 526 -60.00 115.40 65.94
N GLY A 527 -59.89 116.16 64.84
CA GLY A 527 -59.86 115.61 63.47
C GLY A 527 -58.57 115.84 62.66
N GLY A 528 -58.36 114.97 61.66
CA GLY A 528 -57.53 115.21 60.46
C GLY A 528 -56.06 114.76 60.51
N VAL A 529 -55.68 113.84 59.60
CA VAL A 529 -54.31 113.28 59.45
C VAL A 529 -53.79 113.51 58.03
N SER A 530 -52.55 113.98 57.87
CA SER A 530 -51.79 113.90 56.60
C SER A 530 -50.30 114.20 56.79
N THR A 531 -49.41 113.31 56.27
CA THR A 531 -48.04 113.50 55.71
C THR A 531 -47.05 112.38 56.11
N PHE A 532 -46.86 111.32 55.31
CA PHE A 532 -45.72 110.36 55.49
C PHE A 532 -45.41 109.39 54.30
N GLU A 533 -45.33 109.84 53.04
CA GLU A 533 -45.24 108.92 51.85
C GLU A 533 -44.08 109.16 50.84
N ALA A 534 -42.95 109.79 51.21
CA ALA A 534 -41.98 110.30 50.20
C ALA A 534 -40.73 109.44 49.87
N ASP A 535 -40.13 108.70 50.82
CA ASP A 535 -38.67 108.44 50.76
C ASP A 535 -38.17 107.11 50.12
N LEU A 536 -39.04 106.22 49.67
CA LEU A 536 -38.70 104.79 49.50
C LEU A 536 -38.05 104.35 48.16
N ARG A 537 -37.44 105.25 47.36
CA ARG A 537 -37.20 104.99 45.91
C ARG A 537 -35.76 105.01 45.34
N LYS A 538 -34.68 104.91 46.13
CA LYS A 538 -33.28 105.15 45.66
C LYS A 538 -32.22 104.04 45.75
N LEU A 539 -32.52 102.82 46.22
CA LEU A 539 -31.48 101.87 46.69
C LEU A 539 -31.19 100.61 45.84
N ALA A 540 -31.53 100.58 44.54
CA ALA A 540 -31.70 99.31 43.81
C ALA A 540 -30.68 98.93 42.70
N GLN A 541 -29.54 99.63 42.50
CA GLN A 541 -28.87 99.62 41.18
C GLN A 541 -27.31 99.44 41.13
N GLU A 542 -26.69 98.61 42.00
CA GLU A 542 -25.20 98.55 42.10
C GLU A 542 -24.60 97.12 42.30
N ARG A 543 -25.15 96.04 41.70
CA ARG A 543 -24.74 94.64 42.05
C ARG A 543 -24.30 93.71 40.91
N GLU A 544 -24.00 94.21 39.70
CA GLU A 544 -23.86 93.34 38.52
C GLU A 544 -22.69 93.75 37.60
N ARG A 545 -21.43 93.41 37.96
CA ARG A 545 -20.25 93.79 37.15
C ARG A 545 -18.97 92.91 37.23
N LEU A 546 -18.92 91.81 37.99
CA LEU A 546 -17.65 91.11 38.24
C LEU A 546 -17.81 89.58 38.35
N LEU A 547 -17.46 88.83 37.29
CA LEU A 547 -16.86 87.47 37.30
C LEU A 547 -16.84 86.85 35.87
N SER A 548 -15.70 86.91 35.19
CA SER A 548 -15.33 86.01 34.06
C SER A 548 -13.87 86.24 33.66
N GLU A 549 -13.02 85.20 33.71
CA GLU A 549 -11.83 84.96 32.87
C GLU A 549 -10.96 83.83 33.47
N GLN A 550 -10.87 82.67 32.78
CA GLN A 550 -9.67 81.82 32.66
C GLN A 550 -9.97 80.50 31.93
N THR A 551 -8.99 80.00 31.16
CA THR A 551 -8.92 78.66 30.49
C THR A 551 -9.39 78.55 29.02
N TYR A 552 -8.81 79.35 28.12
CA TYR A 552 -8.63 78.97 26.70
C TYR A 552 -7.33 79.61 26.13
N ARG A 553 -6.64 78.95 25.20
CA ARG A 553 -5.38 79.45 24.57
C ARG A 553 -5.30 79.20 23.05
N GLY A 554 -6.41 79.43 22.35
CA GLY A 554 -6.42 79.67 20.90
C GLY A 554 -6.78 81.13 20.62
N GLN A 555 -6.24 81.73 19.55
CA GLN A 555 -6.56 83.12 19.17
C GLN A 555 -7.96 83.28 18.54
N ASP A 556 -8.71 82.19 18.38
CA ASP A 556 -9.92 82.14 17.55
C ASP A 556 -11.23 82.05 18.35
N ILE A 557 -11.18 81.77 19.66
CA ILE A 557 -12.33 81.59 20.56
C ILE A 557 -11.96 82.11 21.95
N ASP A 558 -12.78 82.99 22.53
CA ASP A 558 -12.52 83.61 23.85
C ASP A 558 -13.06 82.74 25.00
N TYR A 559 -14.30 82.28 24.89
CA TYR A 559 -14.91 81.32 25.82
C TYR A 559 -16.03 80.51 25.16
N ILE A 560 -16.46 79.45 25.83
CA ILE A 560 -17.56 78.56 25.42
C ILE A 560 -18.61 78.55 26.53
N SER A 561 -19.88 78.69 26.16
CA SER A 561 -21.03 78.70 27.07
C SER A 561 -22.08 77.65 26.67
N ILE A 562 -22.91 77.25 27.63
CA ILE A 562 -24.09 76.40 27.39
C ILE A 562 -25.32 77.27 27.62
N HIS A 563 -26.03 77.61 26.54
CA HIS A 563 -27.32 78.30 26.63
C HIS A 563 -28.45 77.28 26.78
N SER A 564 -29.43 77.58 27.63
CA SER A 564 -30.61 76.72 27.85
C SER A 564 -31.90 77.50 27.62
N ASP A 565 -32.59 77.22 26.53
CA ASP A 565 -33.91 77.78 26.25
C ASP A 565 -34.98 76.88 26.92
N SER A 566 -35.92 77.46 27.66
CA SER A 566 -37.03 76.72 28.28
C SER A 566 -38.38 77.08 27.64
N GLU A 567 -39.01 76.12 26.98
CA GLU A 567 -40.32 76.32 26.34
C GLU A 567 -41.47 75.85 27.25
N GLY A 568 -42.20 76.81 27.82
CA GLY A 568 -43.57 76.60 28.33
C GLY A 568 -43.71 76.03 29.76
N ALA A 569 -44.72 76.54 30.47
CA ALA A 569 -45.08 76.08 31.82
C ALA A 569 -46.07 74.90 31.76
N GLY A 570 -45.55 73.67 31.81
CA GLY A 570 -46.38 72.45 31.96
C GLY A 570 -45.58 71.16 32.04
N THR A 571 -44.64 70.97 31.12
CA THR A 571 -43.66 69.88 31.09
C THR A 571 -42.32 70.47 30.69
N ARG A 572 -41.33 70.46 31.59
CA ARG A 572 -40.06 71.16 31.44
C ARG A 572 -39.20 70.58 30.31
N SER A 573 -39.42 71.05 29.09
CA SER A 573 -38.53 70.82 27.95
C SER A 573 -37.46 71.91 27.94
N TYR A 574 -36.19 71.51 28.00
CA TYR A 574 -35.04 72.40 27.88
C TYR A 574 -34.28 72.09 26.59
N SER A 575 -34.06 73.11 25.76
CA SER A 575 -33.21 73.01 24.58
C SER A 575 -31.84 73.60 24.91
N TYR A 576 -30.80 72.78 24.86
CA TYR A 576 -29.42 73.20 25.16
C TYR A 576 -28.63 73.43 23.87
N ARG A 577 -27.90 74.55 23.80
CA ARG A 577 -26.98 74.87 22.69
C ARG A 577 -25.61 75.23 23.26
N VAL A 578 -24.56 74.79 22.57
CA VAL A 578 -23.18 75.16 22.90
C VAL A 578 -22.77 76.32 22.01
N LEU A 579 -22.46 77.45 22.61
CA LEU A 579 -22.09 78.69 21.95
C LEU A 579 -20.61 78.97 22.20
N MET A 580 -19.93 79.53 21.20
CA MET A 580 -18.56 80.04 21.31
C MET A 580 -18.57 81.55 21.06
N GLN A 581 -17.88 82.29 21.90
CA GLN A 581 -17.63 83.71 21.70
C GLN A 581 -16.34 83.90 20.90
N THR A 582 -16.39 84.73 19.86
CA THR A 582 -15.23 85.10 19.03
C THR A 582 -15.24 86.62 18.81
N GLY A 583 -14.50 87.37 19.61
CA GLY A 583 -14.59 88.83 19.69
C GLY A 583 -15.98 89.27 20.16
N ASP A 584 -16.63 90.17 19.41
CA ASP A 584 -17.99 90.64 19.71
C ASP A 584 -19.11 89.68 19.21
N ALA A 585 -18.76 88.56 18.56
CA ALA A 585 -19.74 87.65 17.94
C ALA A 585 -19.96 86.35 18.75
N GLU A 586 -21.21 86.06 19.10
CA GLU A 586 -21.65 84.79 19.68
C GLU A 586 -22.12 83.84 18.57
N LEU A 587 -21.59 82.61 18.53
CA LEU A 587 -21.83 81.65 17.44
C LEU A 587 -22.14 80.24 17.97
N GLU A 588 -23.17 79.59 17.42
CA GLU A 588 -23.43 78.17 17.74
C GLU A 588 -22.31 77.28 17.19
N MET A 589 -21.68 76.47 18.05
CA MET A 589 -20.57 75.60 17.65
C MET A 589 -21.00 74.48 16.68
N ARG A 590 -22.29 74.11 16.69
CA ARG A 590 -22.82 72.96 15.93
C ARG A 590 -22.59 73.15 14.42
N GLY A 591 -21.69 72.32 13.87
CA GLY A 591 -21.32 72.37 12.46
C GLY A 591 -20.31 73.46 12.09
N ARG A 592 -19.82 74.26 13.05
CA ARG A 592 -18.92 75.41 12.80
C ARG A 592 -17.53 75.28 13.42
N CYS A 593 -17.31 74.33 14.33
CA CYS A 593 -16.02 74.09 14.97
C CYS A 593 -15.20 72.94 14.34
N SER A 594 -13.87 73.04 14.46
CA SER A 594 -12.89 72.05 13.98
C SER A 594 -12.93 70.73 14.77
N ALA A 595 -12.23 69.69 14.29
CA ALA A 595 -12.16 68.41 15.00
C ALA A 595 -11.55 68.54 16.40
N GLY A 596 -10.42 69.23 16.53
CA GLY A 596 -9.78 69.49 17.82
C GLY A 596 -10.62 70.37 18.75
N GLN A 597 -11.26 71.43 18.22
CA GLN A 597 -12.17 72.28 18.99
C GLN A 597 -13.36 71.50 19.55
N LYS A 598 -13.93 70.54 18.80
CA LYS A 598 -15.01 69.66 19.28
C LYS A 598 -14.56 68.78 20.43
N VAL A 599 -13.36 68.21 20.34
CA VAL A 599 -12.78 67.35 21.39
C VAL A 599 -12.53 68.18 22.65
N LEU A 600 -11.84 69.31 22.52
CA LEU A 600 -11.52 70.20 23.66
C LEU A 600 -12.76 70.77 24.33
N ALA A 601 -13.74 71.28 23.57
CA ALA A 601 -15.01 71.77 24.11
C ALA A 601 -15.79 70.67 24.86
N SER A 602 -15.82 69.45 24.31
CA SER A 602 -16.50 68.31 24.93
C SER A 602 -15.80 67.89 26.24
N LEU A 603 -14.48 67.95 26.29
CA LEU A 603 -13.69 67.70 27.50
C LEU A 603 -13.96 68.76 28.58
N ILE A 604 -13.88 70.05 28.25
CA ILE A 604 -14.13 71.15 29.19
C ILE A 604 -15.56 71.08 29.75
N ILE A 605 -16.57 70.83 28.91
CA ILE A 605 -17.96 70.68 29.34
C ILE A 605 -18.12 69.48 30.29
N ARG A 606 -17.49 68.32 29.99
CA ARG A 606 -17.52 67.16 30.90
C ARG A 606 -16.87 67.45 32.25
N LEU A 607 -15.74 68.17 32.26
CA LEU A 607 -15.04 68.57 33.48
C LEU A 607 -15.92 69.51 34.33
N ALA A 608 -16.52 70.54 33.71
CA ALA A 608 -17.41 71.49 34.39
C ALA A 608 -18.69 70.82 34.92
N LEU A 609 -19.28 69.87 34.17
CA LEU A 609 -20.43 69.09 34.64
C LEU A 609 -20.06 68.14 35.80
N ALA A 610 -18.87 67.51 35.76
CA ALA A 610 -18.38 66.70 36.87
C ALA A 610 -18.06 67.53 38.12
N GLU A 611 -17.63 68.79 37.96
CA GLU A 611 -17.45 69.72 39.08
C GLU A 611 -18.78 70.17 39.70
N THR A 612 -19.77 70.51 38.87
CA THR A 612 -21.04 71.09 39.34
C THR A 612 -22.06 70.06 39.82
N PHE A 613 -22.11 68.87 39.21
CA PHE A 613 -23.12 67.85 39.53
C PHE A 613 -22.58 66.66 40.32
N CYS A 614 -21.28 66.35 40.27
CA CYS A 614 -20.71 65.14 40.88
C CYS A 614 -19.99 65.39 42.22
N LEU A 615 -20.54 66.27 43.07
CA LEU A 615 -20.00 66.60 44.41
C LEU A 615 -19.74 65.37 45.31
N ASN A 616 -20.42 64.24 45.06
CA ASN A 616 -20.23 62.97 45.79
C ASN A 616 -19.73 61.81 44.89
N CYS A 617 -19.30 62.07 43.65
CA CYS A 617 -18.81 61.04 42.73
C CYS A 617 -17.53 61.54 42.02
N GLY A 618 -16.38 61.30 42.64
CA GLY A 618 -15.10 61.83 42.18
C GLY A 618 -14.40 61.00 41.09
N ILE A 619 -15.06 60.01 40.48
CA ILE A 619 -14.44 59.19 39.43
C ILE A 619 -14.64 59.87 38.06
N LEU A 620 -13.54 60.15 37.36
CA LEU A 620 -13.54 60.64 35.99
C LEU A 620 -12.62 59.78 35.12
N ALA A 621 -13.12 59.31 33.97
CA ALA A 621 -12.34 58.56 32.99
C ALA A 621 -12.27 59.31 31.66
N LEU A 622 -11.05 59.49 31.13
CA LEU A 622 -10.76 60.16 29.87
C LEU A 622 -10.03 59.18 28.94
N ASP A 623 -10.69 58.81 27.85
CA ASP A 623 -10.17 57.89 26.83
C ASP A 623 -9.68 58.68 25.61
N GLU A 624 -8.39 58.52 25.27
CA GLU A 624 -7.65 59.21 24.22
C GLU A 624 -7.92 60.74 24.13
N PRO A 625 -7.71 61.50 25.22
CA PRO A 625 -8.13 62.91 25.31
C PRO A 625 -7.36 63.86 24.38
N THR A 626 -6.22 63.44 23.82
CA THR A 626 -5.43 64.20 22.83
C THR A 626 -5.88 63.98 21.38
N THR A 627 -6.90 63.16 21.14
CA THR A 627 -7.42 62.86 19.80
C THR A 627 -7.71 64.15 19.00
N ASN A 628 -7.01 64.34 17.88
CA ASN A 628 -7.09 65.54 17.01
C ASN A 628 -6.71 66.88 17.68
N LEU A 629 -5.96 66.88 18.79
CA LEU A 629 -5.31 68.07 19.33
C LEU A 629 -3.91 68.24 18.73
N ASP A 630 -3.46 69.49 18.60
CA ASP A 630 -2.05 69.79 18.35
C ASP A 630 -1.25 69.82 19.66
N GLY A 631 0.09 69.85 19.55
CA GLY A 631 0.99 69.84 20.71
C GLY A 631 0.66 70.91 21.77
N PRO A 632 0.48 72.19 21.40
CA PRO A 632 0.13 73.24 22.35
C PRO A 632 -1.22 73.02 23.06
N ASN A 633 -2.26 72.54 22.36
CA ASN A 633 -3.54 72.25 22.99
C ASN A 633 -3.49 70.99 23.87
N ALA A 634 -2.71 69.97 23.50
CA ALA A 634 -2.44 68.81 24.35
C ALA A 634 -1.69 69.19 25.64
N GLU A 635 -0.67 70.04 25.54
CA GLU A 635 0.05 70.61 26.68
C GLU A 635 -0.88 71.45 27.59
N SER A 636 -1.74 72.29 26.99
CA SER A 636 -2.71 73.09 27.74
C SER A 636 -3.77 72.23 28.45
N LEU A 637 -4.17 71.09 27.85
CA LEU A 637 -5.07 70.13 28.46
C LEU A 637 -4.41 69.38 29.62
N ALA A 638 -3.14 68.98 29.47
CA ALA A 638 -2.37 68.36 30.56
C ALA A 638 -2.25 69.30 31.76
N ALA A 639 -1.93 70.59 31.53
CA ALA A 639 -1.87 71.60 32.58
C ALA A 639 -3.22 71.80 33.31
N ALA A 640 -4.34 71.78 32.58
CA ALA A 640 -5.67 71.87 33.16
C ALA A 640 -6.02 70.64 34.03
N LEU A 641 -5.66 69.43 33.59
CA LEU A 641 -5.88 68.20 34.35
C LEU A 641 -5.01 68.15 35.61
N LEU A 642 -3.74 68.54 35.54
CA LEU A 642 -2.86 68.66 36.71
C LEU A 642 -3.43 69.63 37.76
N ARG A 643 -3.99 70.77 37.35
CA ARG A 643 -4.65 71.72 38.27
C ARG A 643 -5.83 71.05 38.99
N ILE A 644 -6.69 70.34 38.26
CA ILE A 644 -7.84 69.62 38.84
C ILE A 644 -7.39 68.51 39.80
N MET A 645 -6.28 67.82 39.49
CA MET A 645 -5.70 66.81 40.37
C MET A 645 -5.16 67.41 41.67
N GLU A 646 -4.52 68.58 41.63
CA GLU A 646 -4.02 69.25 42.85
C GLU A 646 -5.17 69.87 43.67
N ASP A 647 -6.11 70.57 43.02
CA ASP A 647 -7.29 71.18 43.68
C ASP A 647 -8.16 70.13 44.41
N ARG A 648 -8.17 68.88 43.94
CA ARG A 648 -8.96 67.77 44.52
C ARG A 648 -8.15 66.75 45.31
N LYS A 649 -6.85 66.94 45.48
CA LYS A 649 -5.92 66.04 46.18
C LYS A 649 -6.32 65.73 47.63
N GLY A 650 -7.06 66.63 48.28
CA GLY A 650 -7.60 66.45 49.63
C GLY A 650 -8.98 65.76 49.70
N GLN A 651 -9.58 65.36 48.58
CA GLN A 651 -10.88 64.67 48.55
C GLN A 651 -10.67 63.15 48.50
N GLU A 652 -11.07 62.42 49.55
CA GLU A 652 -10.84 60.96 49.67
C GLU A 652 -11.47 60.12 48.54
N ASN A 653 -12.45 60.67 47.81
CA ASN A 653 -13.22 59.97 46.79
C ASN A 653 -12.91 60.39 45.34
N PHE A 654 -11.83 61.16 45.09
CA PHE A 654 -11.44 61.58 43.74
C PHE A 654 -10.49 60.57 43.06
N GLN A 655 -10.83 60.17 41.83
CA GLN A 655 -10.04 59.25 41.01
C GLN A 655 -10.10 59.68 39.53
N LEU A 656 -8.95 60.05 38.97
CA LEU A 656 -8.81 60.32 37.54
C LEU A 656 -8.18 59.12 36.84
N ILE A 657 -8.82 58.64 35.78
CA ILE A 657 -8.31 57.59 34.88
C ILE A 657 -8.06 58.22 33.52
N VAL A 658 -6.85 58.09 32.99
CA VAL A 658 -6.47 58.58 31.65
C VAL A 658 -5.95 57.40 30.84
N ILE A 659 -6.52 57.18 29.66
CA ILE A 659 -6.03 56.25 28.65
C ILE A 659 -5.48 57.09 27.50
N THR A 660 -4.24 56.84 27.09
CA THR A 660 -3.56 57.60 26.04
C THR A 660 -2.47 56.76 25.38
N HIS A 661 -2.34 56.88 24.06
CA HIS A 661 -1.18 56.42 23.30
C HIS A 661 -0.17 57.54 23.01
N ASP A 662 -0.51 58.79 23.32
CA ASP A 662 0.43 59.92 23.28
C ASP A 662 1.38 59.85 24.49
N GLU A 663 2.60 59.37 24.24
CA GLU A 663 3.67 59.26 25.25
C GLU A 663 4.08 60.62 25.84
N ARG A 664 4.00 61.70 25.06
CA ARG A 664 4.38 63.05 25.50
C ARG A 664 3.34 63.61 26.47
N PHE A 665 2.06 63.42 26.16
CA PHE A 665 0.96 63.75 27.07
C PHE A 665 0.97 62.88 28.34
N ALA A 666 1.28 61.58 28.21
CA ALA A 666 1.43 60.68 29.34
C ALA A 666 2.55 61.13 30.29
N GLN A 667 3.71 61.56 29.77
CA GLN A 667 4.81 62.11 30.57
C GLN A 667 4.44 63.43 31.27
N LEU A 668 3.66 64.29 30.61
CA LEU A 668 3.25 65.58 31.20
C LEU A 668 2.35 65.41 32.42
N ILE A 669 1.41 64.46 32.39
CA ILE A 669 0.46 64.19 33.51
C ILE A 669 1.05 63.20 34.53
N GLY A 670 1.75 62.17 34.05
CA GLY A 670 2.32 61.08 34.86
C GLY A 670 3.59 61.46 35.59
N GLN A 671 3.59 62.56 36.33
CA GLN A 671 4.71 62.96 37.18
C GLN A 671 4.63 62.27 38.55
N ARG A 672 5.79 61.91 39.14
CA ARG A 672 5.90 61.24 40.45
C ARG A 672 5.17 61.92 41.61
N GLN A 673 4.86 63.21 41.48
CA GLN A 673 4.12 63.98 42.49
C GLN A 673 2.64 63.60 42.61
N HIS A 674 2.08 62.91 41.60
CA HIS A 674 0.66 62.58 41.53
C HIS A 674 0.36 61.09 41.24
N ALA A 675 1.34 60.32 40.76
CA ALA A 675 1.21 58.87 40.56
C ALA A 675 2.56 58.14 40.79
N GLU A 676 2.52 56.95 41.37
CA GLU A 676 3.71 56.10 41.57
C GLU A 676 3.99 55.19 40.37
N LYS A 677 2.92 54.74 39.69
CA LYS A 677 2.94 53.74 38.63
C LYS A 677 1.92 54.06 37.55
N TYR A 678 2.18 53.59 36.33
CA TYR A 678 1.20 53.54 35.25
C TYR A 678 1.05 52.10 34.73
N TYR A 679 -0.03 51.84 34.00
CA TYR A 679 -0.30 50.53 33.41
C TYR A 679 -0.11 50.61 31.90
N ARG A 680 0.78 49.79 31.35
CA ARG A 680 1.00 49.65 29.91
C ARG A 680 0.20 48.44 29.41
N VAL A 681 -0.59 48.64 28.37
CA VAL A 681 -1.33 47.56 27.71
C VAL A 681 -0.64 47.21 26.39
N THR A 682 -0.25 45.95 26.23
CA THR A 682 0.43 45.43 25.03
C THR A 682 -0.31 44.21 24.49
N LYS A 683 0.10 43.71 23.32
CA LYS A 683 -0.33 42.40 22.82
C LYS A 683 0.82 41.40 22.87
N ASP A 684 0.50 40.16 23.23
CA ASP A 684 1.44 39.04 23.13
C ASP A 684 1.55 38.49 21.70
N ASP A 685 2.46 37.53 21.50
CA ASP A 685 2.67 36.84 20.23
C ASP A 685 1.41 36.10 19.71
N HIS A 686 0.43 35.86 20.58
CA HIS A 686 -0.85 35.20 20.30
C HIS A 686 -2.02 36.20 20.11
N GLN A 687 -1.73 37.51 20.07
CA GLN A 687 -2.69 38.62 19.94
C GLN A 687 -3.61 38.87 21.14
N HIS A 688 -3.34 38.29 22.31
CA HIS A 688 -4.04 38.61 23.56
C HIS A 688 -3.50 39.89 24.20
N SER A 689 -4.38 40.66 24.85
CA SER A 689 -3.98 41.85 25.60
C SER A 689 -3.36 41.48 26.95
N ILE A 690 -2.14 41.96 27.20
CA ILE A 690 -1.44 41.88 28.49
C ILE A 690 -1.40 43.28 29.11
N ILE A 691 -1.55 43.36 30.44
CA ILE A 691 -1.48 44.60 31.22
C ILE A 691 -0.29 44.48 32.19
N GLU A 692 0.67 45.39 32.08
CA GLU A 692 1.87 45.43 32.93
C GLU A 692 1.93 46.75 33.71
N SER A 693 2.21 46.68 35.01
CA SER A 693 2.47 47.88 35.82
C SER A 693 3.93 48.31 35.67
N GLN A 694 4.17 49.57 35.32
CA GLN A 694 5.50 50.16 35.17
C GLN A 694 5.66 51.35 36.13
N GLU A 695 6.87 51.51 36.67
CA GLU A 695 7.20 52.62 37.57
C GLU A 695 7.46 53.90 36.78
N ILE A 696 7.08 55.04 37.36
CA ILE A 696 7.37 56.35 36.80
C ILE A 696 8.80 56.73 37.21
N PHE A 697 9.68 56.85 36.21
CA PHE A 697 11.05 57.35 36.37
C PHE A 697 11.06 58.89 36.29
N ASP A 698 12.05 59.53 36.94
CA ASP A 698 12.14 60.98 37.17
C ASP A 698 12.26 61.83 35.88
#